data_AF-A0A8W8L2H0-F1
#
_entry.id   AF-A0A8W8L2H0-F1
#
_cell.length_a   1.000
_cell.length_b   1.000
_cell.length_c   1.000
_cell.angle_alpha   90.00
_cell.angle_beta   90.00
_cell.angle_gamma   90.00
#
_symmetry.space_group_name_H-M   'P 1'
#
loop_
_entity.id
_entity.type
_entity.pdbx_description
1 polymer ?
#
loop_
_entity_poly.entity_id
_entity_poly.type
_entity_poly.pdbx_seq_one_letter_code
_entity_poly.pdbx_strand_id
1 'polypeptide(L)'
;MSQRYQRFRSSLHEYGNSASFHGLRFVTDPLANKPRRLIWLCLLTACLAVLVYQIVDRVTHFYSYPVTVNVKVNYNTTLQFPAVTICNQNAFKATLSATLSRYRLIEEMYTEPETFNQDRLREFSAENISLADLYLESAHRKEDFIFRSVWKGHPVADSDIHELVTDHGVCYTFKNTGLDGFVTSPGVENGLRLTLNIEQYEYMPGPHDAAGIKMLLHDRDEIPRVHALGQAIPPGAHVFVGVKIVEVTNLPLPHGSCLDKTLEYSDVYTTEACQLDCLTRRAGQICGCRSLFMPQKNGYPPICTLDAFYGCLQNVLESFPAESADLCDCPVPCYFRLYETDISYASTSAYTLNKLLGEDDKNNLTEKLLRASEVTSRYELNKFSKIQKLNDRLKRNMNELREKVTVNLKETVSSAIVAVNDRYQDIEEHYNWKEYLYRYQAYIMEKNFMRPRDAYEERTFHIVALGYAEYIMKIESRIRRLANGNIVDASSRQVLFDDTLDLLSSRRKIVETALVNFTTLIEAYDTGIQIFNYKFFSTPRSHNIPAAPKPLIKESRVHNSYAKKYGKRFGTYLNRTINILNFCQSVVDEAFYNKTLDEGNMTECRETFRFLMRNWVFARSVFYFETIDWPLKQIEERLKNFDILWNELKQFMRIST
;
A
#
# COMPACT_ATOMS: atom_id res chain seq x y z
N MET A 1 -81.23 5.29 108.67
CA MET A 1 -80.54 6.01 107.57
C MET A 1 -80.37 7.52 107.80
N SER A 2 -81.17 8.20 108.65
CA SER A 2 -81.18 9.68 108.75
C SER A 2 -79.97 10.34 109.46
N GLN A 3 -79.45 9.76 110.55
CA GLN A 3 -78.31 10.33 111.29
C GLN A 3 -77.01 10.34 110.47
N ARG A 4 -76.77 9.28 109.68
CA ARG A 4 -75.59 9.16 108.81
C ARG A 4 -75.60 10.23 107.71
N TYR A 5 -76.78 10.52 107.18
CA TYR A 5 -77.00 11.57 106.17
C TYR A 5 -76.79 12.99 106.72
N GLN A 6 -77.26 13.27 107.94
CA GLN A 6 -77.05 14.56 108.59
C GLN A 6 -75.57 14.82 108.92
N ARG A 7 -74.86 13.82 109.47
CA ARG A 7 -73.41 13.92 109.72
C ARG A 7 -72.61 14.11 108.44
N PHE A 8 -72.95 13.38 107.38
CA PHE A 8 -72.30 13.56 106.09
C PHE A 8 -72.51 14.98 105.53
N ARG A 9 -73.73 15.52 105.65
CA ARG A 9 -74.06 16.87 105.18
C ARG A 9 -73.35 17.97 105.97
N SER A 10 -73.20 17.84 107.28
CA SER A 10 -72.44 18.80 108.09
C SER A 10 -70.94 18.78 107.75
N SER A 11 -70.36 17.58 107.59
CA SER A 11 -68.95 17.45 107.20
C SER A 11 -68.68 17.95 105.78
N LEU A 12 -69.61 17.74 104.84
CA LEU A 12 -69.49 18.27 103.48
C LEU A 12 -69.55 19.81 103.44
N HIS A 13 -70.38 20.41 104.30
CA HIS A 13 -70.48 21.86 104.45
C HIS A 13 -69.19 22.47 105.04
N GLU A 14 -68.64 21.85 106.09
CA GLU A 14 -67.37 22.27 106.69
C GLU A 14 -66.22 22.17 105.67
N TYR A 15 -66.11 21.03 104.98
CA TYR A 15 -65.11 20.81 103.93
C TYR A 15 -65.24 21.81 102.78
N GLY A 16 -66.46 22.09 102.31
CA GLY A 16 -66.69 23.05 101.23
C GLY A 16 -66.33 24.50 101.59
N ASN A 17 -66.32 24.85 102.88
CA ASN A 17 -65.87 26.17 103.35
C ASN A 17 -64.35 26.24 103.60
N SER A 18 -63.71 25.12 103.95
CA SER A 18 -62.27 25.06 104.18
C SER A 18 -61.45 24.73 102.93
N ALA A 19 -62.07 24.12 101.92
CA ALA A 19 -61.39 23.71 100.69
C ALA A 19 -61.09 24.91 99.78
N SER A 20 -59.92 24.88 99.12
CA SER A 20 -59.49 25.86 98.13
C SER A 20 -60.16 25.70 96.75
N PHE A 21 -61.08 24.74 96.58
CA PHE A 21 -61.84 24.54 95.35
C PHE A 21 -62.86 25.66 95.14
N HIS A 22 -62.54 26.60 94.24
CA HIS A 22 -63.45 27.66 93.83
C HIS A 22 -64.79 27.09 93.34
N GLY A 23 -65.90 27.52 93.94
CA GLY A 23 -67.25 27.08 93.59
C GLY A 23 -67.86 26.04 94.53
N LEU A 24 -67.04 25.20 95.21
CA LEU A 24 -67.54 24.12 96.07
C LEU A 24 -68.37 24.64 97.25
N ARG A 25 -67.94 25.76 97.84
CA ARG A 25 -68.67 26.50 98.88
C ARG A 25 -70.11 26.85 98.48
N PHE A 26 -70.37 27.20 97.22
CA PHE A 26 -71.70 27.59 96.75
C PHE A 26 -72.63 26.38 96.49
N VAL A 27 -72.07 25.18 96.37
CA VAL A 27 -72.83 23.92 96.28
C VAL A 27 -73.20 23.39 97.68
N THR A 28 -72.30 23.55 98.66
CA THR A 28 -72.49 23.02 100.02
C THR A 28 -73.18 24.00 100.98
N ASP A 29 -73.28 25.29 100.65
CA ASP A 29 -73.95 26.35 101.43
C ASP A 29 -75.38 25.94 101.86
N PRO A 30 -75.72 25.85 103.16
CA PRO A 30 -77.00 25.36 103.63
C PRO A 30 -78.10 26.41 103.49
N LEU A 31 -77.78 27.69 103.28
CA LEU A 31 -78.70 28.82 103.14
C LEU A 31 -79.12 29.08 101.68
N ALA A 32 -78.41 28.51 100.70
CA ALA A 32 -78.71 28.73 99.28
C ALA A 32 -79.93 27.93 98.78
N ASN A 33 -80.74 28.55 97.90
CA ASN A 33 -81.89 27.91 97.23
C ASN A 33 -81.47 26.75 96.32
N LYS A 34 -82.33 25.71 96.20
CA LYS A 34 -82.08 24.53 95.34
C LYS A 34 -81.63 24.83 93.90
N PRO A 35 -82.25 25.76 93.14
CA PRO A 35 -81.81 26.07 91.77
C PRO A 35 -80.41 26.70 91.71
N ARG A 36 -80.06 27.55 92.69
CA ARG A 36 -78.73 28.16 92.78
C ARG A 36 -77.65 27.09 92.99
N ARG A 37 -77.90 26.11 93.87
CA ARG A 37 -76.98 24.99 94.09
C ARG A 37 -76.85 24.10 92.85
N LEU A 38 -77.93 23.88 92.12
CA LEU A 38 -77.93 23.11 90.88
C LEU A 38 -77.09 23.79 89.79
N ILE A 39 -77.24 25.12 89.61
CA ILE A 39 -76.44 25.89 88.65
C ILE A 39 -74.95 25.81 89.00
N TRP A 40 -74.58 26.04 90.27
CA TRP A 40 -73.17 25.94 90.69
C TRP A 40 -72.61 24.53 90.59
N LEU A 41 -73.42 23.50 90.86
CA LEU A 41 -73.03 22.11 90.64
C LEU A 41 -72.80 21.83 89.15
N CYS A 42 -73.71 22.26 88.26
CA CYS A 42 -73.56 22.12 86.81
C CYS A 42 -72.32 22.85 86.29
N LEU A 43 -72.06 24.07 86.75
CA LEU A 43 -70.86 24.83 86.39
C LEU A 43 -69.58 24.14 86.87
N LEU A 44 -69.52 23.65 88.11
CA LEU A 44 -68.38 22.90 88.62
C LEU A 44 -68.16 21.60 87.82
N THR A 45 -69.23 20.86 87.52
CA THR A 45 -69.13 19.64 86.72
C THR A 45 -68.70 19.93 85.29
N ALA A 46 -69.15 21.04 84.68
CA ALA A 46 -68.74 21.46 83.35
C ALA A 46 -67.26 21.89 83.33
N CYS A 47 -66.81 22.68 84.30
CA CYS A 47 -65.40 23.06 84.44
C CYS A 47 -64.50 21.84 84.68
N LEU A 48 -64.92 20.89 85.52
CA LEU A 48 -64.20 19.64 85.73
C LEU A 48 -64.15 18.79 84.45
N ALA A 49 -65.25 18.71 83.70
CA ALA A 49 -65.29 18.00 82.42
C ALA A 49 -64.35 18.62 81.37
N VAL A 50 -64.34 19.96 81.25
CA VAL A 50 -63.42 20.69 80.36
C VAL A 50 -61.97 20.49 80.80
N LEU A 51 -61.68 20.54 82.10
CA LEU A 51 -60.34 20.29 82.63
C LEU A 51 -59.87 18.86 82.31
N VAL A 52 -60.69 17.85 82.57
CA VAL A 52 -60.38 16.45 82.25
C VAL A 52 -60.19 16.29 80.74
N TYR A 53 -61.05 16.89 79.92
CA TYR A 53 -60.89 16.89 78.46
C TYR A 53 -59.55 17.51 78.03
N GLN A 54 -59.20 18.70 78.55
CA GLN A 54 -57.92 19.36 78.23
C GLN A 54 -56.71 18.54 78.67
N ILE A 55 -56.77 17.90 79.85
CA ILE A 55 -55.68 17.03 80.32
C ILE A 55 -55.55 15.82 79.40
N VAL A 56 -56.66 15.12 79.10
CA VAL A 56 -56.64 13.97 78.18
C VAL A 56 -56.15 14.38 76.80
N ASP A 57 -56.62 15.49 76.26
CA ASP A 57 -56.19 16.05 74.97
C ASP A 57 -54.69 16.39 74.95
N ARG A 58 -54.16 17.05 75.98
CA ARG A 58 -52.72 17.37 76.05
C ARG A 58 -51.85 16.14 76.30
N VAL A 59 -52.30 15.20 77.12
CA VAL A 59 -51.59 13.93 77.36
C VAL A 59 -51.59 13.05 76.11
N THR A 60 -52.73 12.93 75.41
CA THR A 60 -52.81 12.19 74.14
C THR A 60 -51.95 12.86 73.06
N HIS A 61 -51.92 14.18 72.99
CA HIS A 61 -51.01 14.91 72.10
C HIS A 61 -49.53 14.72 72.47
N PHE A 62 -49.18 14.63 73.76
CA PHE A 62 -47.81 14.33 74.17
C PHE A 62 -47.38 12.91 73.73
N TYR A 63 -48.25 11.91 73.93
CA TYR A 63 -48.01 10.53 73.49
C TYR A 63 -48.19 10.30 71.99
N SER A 64 -48.67 11.30 71.23
CA SER A 64 -48.62 11.27 69.76
C SER A 64 -47.26 11.70 69.19
N TYR A 65 -46.29 12.04 70.05
CA TYR A 65 -44.91 12.41 69.69
C TYR A 65 -44.80 13.41 68.52
N PRO A 66 -45.48 14.58 68.57
CA PRO A 66 -45.50 15.53 67.47
C PRO A 66 -44.09 16.06 67.17
N VAL A 67 -43.77 16.21 65.88
CA VAL A 67 -42.48 16.73 65.40
C VAL A 67 -42.69 17.94 64.49
N THR A 68 -41.73 18.86 64.51
CA THR A 68 -41.71 20.05 63.64
C THR A 68 -40.38 20.13 62.91
N VAL A 69 -40.40 20.47 61.62
CA VAL A 69 -39.18 20.65 60.81
C VAL A 69 -38.60 22.04 61.05
N ASN A 70 -37.32 22.10 61.43
CA ASN A 70 -36.58 23.34 61.60
C ASN A 70 -35.61 23.55 60.44
N VAL A 71 -35.89 24.51 59.57
CA VAL A 71 -34.99 24.88 58.46
C VAL A 71 -34.08 26.02 58.92
N LYS A 72 -32.76 25.81 58.85
CA LYS A 72 -31.75 26.83 59.16
C LYS A 72 -30.82 26.99 57.96
N VAL A 73 -30.53 28.24 57.59
CA VAL A 73 -29.54 28.56 56.56
C VAL A 73 -28.27 29.03 57.26
N ASN A 74 -27.23 28.19 57.23
CA ASN A 74 -25.96 28.49 57.86
C ASN A 74 -24.97 29.04 56.82
N TYR A 75 -24.48 30.26 57.02
CA TYR A 75 -23.42 30.86 56.20
C TYR A 75 -22.05 30.54 56.82
N ASN A 76 -21.54 29.34 56.54
CA ASN A 76 -20.22 28.94 57.04
C ASN A 76 -19.10 29.65 56.27
N THR A 77 -18.02 30.01 56.97
CA THR A 77 -16.82 30.62 56.36
C THR A 77 -16.02 29.65 55.51
N THR A 78 -16.14 28.34 55.79
CA THR A 78 -15.58 27.25 55.01
C THR A 78 -16.60 26.13 54.84
N LEU A 79 -16.62 25.54 53.66
CA LEU A 79 -17.45 24.37 53.33
C LEU A 79 -16.56 23.27 52.77
N GLN A 80 -16.80 22.03 53.19
CA GLN A 80 -16.07 20.88 52.67
C GLN A 80 -16.54 20.60 51.24
N PHE A 81 -15.61 20.52 50.29
CA PHE A 81 -15.95 20.16 48.92
C PHE A 81 -16.33 18.67 48.82
N PRO A 82 -17.42 18.31 48.11
CA PRO A 82 -17.85 16.93 47.92
C PRO A 82 -16.81 16.10 47.15
N ALA A 83 -16.92 14.79 47.23
CA ALA A 83 -16.28 13.92 46.26
C ALA A 83 -17.03 14.03 44.92
N VAL A 84 -16.28 14.12 43.81
CA VAL A 84 -16.84 14.21 42.47
C VAL A 84 -16.45 12.95 41.71
N THR A 85 -17.40 12.04 41.50
CA THR A 85 -17.19 10.83 40.71
C THR A 85 -17.70 11.04 39.30
N ILE A 86 -16.86 10.80 38.30
CA ILE A 86 -17.20 10.87 36.88
C ILE A 86 -16.89 9.55 36.18
N CYS A 87 -17.80 9.11 35.34
CA CYS A 87 -17.66 7.92 34.50
C CYS A 87 -17.90 8.28 33.05
N ASN A 88 -17.18 7.64 32.13
CA ASN A 88 -17.55 7.67 30.72
C ASN A 88 -18.82 6.83 30.53
N GLN A 89 -19.75 7.29 29.69
CA GLN A 89 -20.92 6.49 29.34
C GLN A 89 -20.53 5.24 28.54
N ASN A 90 -19.41 5.27 27.83
CA ASN A 90 -18.83 4.07 27.23
C ASN A 90 -18.00 3.30 28.27
N ALA A 91 -18.42 2.08 28.60
CA ALA A 91 -17.72 1.25 29.58
C ALA A 91 -16.43 0.63 29.03
N PHE A 92 -16.37 0.38 27.71
CA PHE A 92 -15.29 -0.39 27.08
C PHE A 92 -14.70 0.35 25.88
N LYS A 93 -13.38 0.48 25.84
CA LYS A 93 -12.63 1.06 24.73
C LYS A 93 -12.51 0.03 23.60
N ALA A 94 -12.98 0.37 22.40
CA ALA A 94 -12.97 -0.51 21.23
C ALA A 94 -11.58 -1.07 20.93
N THR A 95 -10.55 -0.23 20.93
CA THR A 95 -9.17 -0.63 20.59
C THR A 95 -8.55 -1.57 21.61
N LEU A 96 -8.76 -1.33 22.92
CA LEU A 96 -8.28 -2.22 23.98
C LEU A 96 -9.00 -3.56 23.95
N SER A 97 -10.33 -3.53 23.83
CA SER A 97 -11.16 -4.74 23.74
C SER A 97 -10.77 -5.60 22.53
N ALA A 98 -10.46 -4.99 21.39
CA ALA A 98 -9.98 -5.69 20.21
C ALA A 98 -8.58 -6.28 20.39
N THR A 99 -7.66 -5.55 21.05
CA THR A 99 -6.29 -6.02 21.32
C THR A 99 -6.30 -7.23 22.25
N LEU A 100 -7.21 -7.24 23.22
CA LEU A 100 -7.41 -8.36 24.16
C LEU A 100 -8.24 -9.51 23.57
N SER A 101 -8.68 -9.41 22.30
CA SER A 101 -9.60 -10.37 21.65
C SER A 101 -10.94 -10.54 22.38
N ARG A 102 -11.39 -9.50 23.10
CA ARG A 102 -12.65 -9.48 23.87
C ARG A 102 -13.76 -8.68 23.21
N TYR A 103 -13.49 -7.99 22.10
CA TYR A 103 -14.47 -7.13 21.44
C TYR A 103 -15.78 -7.86 21.12
N ARG A 104 -15.71 -9.01 20.44
CA ARG A 104 -16.89 -9.81 20.06
C ARG A 104 -17.63 -10.38 21.26
N LEU A 105 -16.89 -10.83 22.27
CA LEU A 105 -17.47 -11.29 23.53
C LEU A 105 -18.32 -10.20 24.17
N ILE A 106 -17.76 -9.00 24.35
CA ILE A 106 -18.45 -7.85 24.95
C ILE A 106 -19.64 -7.44 24.07
N GLU A 107 -19.45 -7.37 22.75
CA GLU A 107 -20.51 -7.01 21.82
C GLU A 107 -21.71 -7.95 21.99
N GLU A 108 -21.51 -9.26 21.90
CA GLU A 108 -22.61 -10.23 22.03
C GLU A 108 -23.27 -10.20 23.42
N MET A 109 -22.49 -10.02 24.50
CA MET A 109 -23.02 -9.91 25.87
C MET A 109 -24.07 -8.80 25.99
N TYR A 110 -23.89 -7.67 25.29
CA TYR A 110 -24.76 -6.50 25.45
C TYR A 110 -25.71 -6.25 24.27
N THR A 111 -25.41 -6.73 23.06
CA THR A 111 -26.34 -6.63 21.92
C THR A 111 -27.37 -7.74 21.88
N GLU A 112 -27.03 -8.93 22.39
CA GLU A 112 -27.89 -10.12 22.38
C GLU A 112 -28.02 -10.76 23.78
N PRO A 113 -28.40 -9.98 24.82
CA PRO A 113 -28.34 -10.43 26.21
C PRO A 113 -29.27 -11.62 26.51
N GLU A 114 -30.40 -11.74 25.80
CA GLU A 114 -31.37 -12.83 26.01
C GLU A 114 -30.84 -14.20 25.55
N THR A 115 -29.97 -14.21 24.54
CA THR A 115 -29.40 -15.44 23.97
C THR A 115 -28.01 -15.75 24.52
N PHE A 116 -27.37 -14.78 25.17
CA PHE A 116 -26.04 -14.94 25.73
C PHE A 116 -26.07 -15.78 27.00
N ASN A 117 -25.32 -16.88 27.02
CA ASN A 117 -25.33 -17.85 28.13
C ASN A 117 -23.93 -18.44 28.37
N GLN A 118 -23.83 -19.38 29.32
CA GLN A 118 -22.57 -20.07 29.63
C GLN A 118 -21.98 -20.83 28.43
N ASP A 119 -22.78 -21.37 27.52
CA ASP A 119 -22.25 -22.07 26.34
C ASP A 119 -21.53 -21.11 25.39
N ARG A 120 -22.07 -19.91 25.18
CA ARG A 120 -21.41 -18.85 24.41
C ARG A 120 -20.09 -18.40 25.05
N LEU A 121 -20.00 -18.35 26.38
CA LEU A 121 -18.72 -18.07 27.07
C LEU A 121 -17.62 -19.08 26.72
N ARG A 122 -17.98 -20.37 26.56
CA ARG A 122 -17.03 -21.43 26.19
C ARG A 122 -16.51 -21.26 24.76
N GLU A 123 -17.36 -20.80 23.84
CA GLU A 123 -16.95 -20.49 22.45
C GLU A 123 -15.86 -19.41 22.42
N PHE A 124 -15.90 -18.47 23.36
CA PHE A 124 -14.88 -17.42 23.52
C PHE A 124 -13.74 -17.78 24.49
N SER A 125 -13.74 -18.98 25.09
CA SER A 125 -12.76 -19.39 26.12
C SER A 125 -12.64 -18.40 27.28
N ALA A 126 -13.78 -17.85 27.73
CA ALA A 126 -13.85 -16.74 28.67
C ALA A 126 -14.33 -17.15 30.08
N GLU A 127 -14.42 -18.44 30.41
CA GLU A 127 -15.07 -18.91 31.64
C GLU A 127 -14.35 -18.46 32.91
N ASN A 128 -13.02 -18.40 32.86
CA ASN A 128 -12.15 -18.05 34.00
C ASN A 128 -11.87 -16.55 34.13
N ILE A 129 -12.40 -15.71 33.23
CA ILE A 129 -12.21 -14.27 33.27
C ILE A 129 -13.21 -13.69 34.27
N SER A 130 -12.79 -12.77 35.14
CA SER A 130 -13.72 -12.06 36.02
C SER A 130 -14.36 -10.87 35.33
N LEU A 131 -15.56 -10.50 35.78
CA LEU A 131 -16.21 -9.28 35.29
C LEU A 131 -15.34 -8.04 35.57
N ALA A 132 -14.56 -8.04 36.66
CA ALA A 132 -13.62 -6.96 36.95
C ALA A 132 -12.48 -6.89 35.94
N ASP A 133 -11.89 -8.02 35.54
CA ASP A 133 -10.82 -8.04 34.54
C ASP A 133 -11.32 -7.49 33.19
N LEU A 134 -12.57 -7.82 32.83
CA LEU A 134 -13.20 -7.32 31.62
C LEU A 134 -13.28 -5.78 31.62
N TYR A 135 -13.81 -5.20 32.71
CA TYR A 135 -13.96 -3.74 32.86
C TYR A 135 -12.61 -3.03 33.05
N LEU A 136 -11.76 -3.47 33.98
CA LEU A 136 -10.50 -2.77 34.32
C LEU A 136 -9.48 -2.78 33.18
N GLU A 137 -9.41 -3.88 32.42
CA GLU A 137 -8.44 -4.00 31.32
C GLU A 137 -8.90 -3.28 30.06
N SER A 138 -10.21 -3.15 29.87
CA SER A 138 -10.81 -2.58 28.65
C SER A 138 -11.41 -1.18 28.83
N ALA A 139 -11.39 -0.60 30.04
CA ALA A 139 -11.93 0.73 30.33
C ALA A 139 -11.10 1.87 29.73
N HIS A 140 -11.71 3.06 29.70
CA HIS A 140 -11.03 4.32 29.40
C HIS A 140 -9.99 4.64 30.49
N ARG A 141 -8.78 4.99 30.06
CA ARG A 141 -7.68 5.37 30.94
C ARG A 141 -7.80 6.82 31.42
N LYS A 142 -7.28 7.12 32.61
CA LYS A 142 -7.40 8.43 33.26
C LYS A 142 -6.83 9.54 32.37
N GLU A 143 -5.63 9.30 31.85
CA GLU A 143 -4.85 10.20 31.01
C GLU A 143 -5.51 10.51 29.66
N ASP A 144 -6.32 9.59 29.15
CA ASP A 144 -7.07 9.77 27.91
C ASP A 144 -8.40 10.49 28.16
N PHE A 145 -9.06 10.19 29.28
CA PHE A 145 -10.39 10.68 29.63
C PHE A 145 -10.36 12.09 30.23
N ILE A 146 -9.45 12.35 31.17
CA ILE A 146 -9.29 13.65 31.86
C ILE A 146 -8.14 14.40 31.22
N PHE A 147 -8.45 15.18 30.18
CA PHE A 147 -7.46 15.96 29.43
C PHE A 147 -6.84 17.08 30.27
N ARG A 148 -7.63 17.75 31.11
CA ARG A 148 -7.12 18.78 32.04
C ARG A 148 -7.97 18.86 33.30
N SER A 149 -7.32 18.97 34.44
CA SER A 149 -7.95 19.14 35.75
C SER A 149 -7.35 20.34 36.49
N VAL A 150 -8.20 21.19 37.04
CA VAL A 150 -7.81 22.40 37.79
C VAL A 150 -8.67 22.50 39.05
N TRP A 151 -8.04 22.68 40.20
CA TRP A 151 -8.67 22.93 41.49
C TRP A 151 -8.19 24.29 42.02
N LYS A 152 -9.13 25.22 42.26
CA LYS A 152 -8.81 26.57 42.76
C LYS A 152 -7.75 27.32 41.94
N GLY A 153 -7.82 27.20 40.61
CA GLY A 153 -6.85 27.80 39.69
C GLY A 153 -5.50 27.06 39.57
N HIS A 154 -5.25 26.01 40.35
CA HIS A 154 -4.03 25.21 40.29
C HIS A 154 -4.26 23.84 39.65
N PRO A 155 -3.29 23.26 38.92
CA PRO A 155 -3.40 21.89 38.41
C PRO A 155 -3.64 20.89 39.55
N VAL A 156 -4.55 19.95 39.34
CA VAL A 156 -4.85 18.89 40.32
C VAL A 156 -3.71 17.88 40.34
N ALA A 157 -3.30 17.44 41.53
CA ALA A 157 -2.32 16.38 41.67
C ALA A 157 -2.91 15.04 41.25
N ASP A 158 -2.12 14.19 40.60
CA ASP A 158 -2.58 12.86 40.17
C ASP A 158 -3.03 11.96 41.33
N SER A 159 -2.55 12.24 42.54
CA SER A 159 -2.96 11.57 43.78
C SER A 159 -4.38 11.92 44.22
N ASP A 160 -4.97 13.01 43.74
CA ASP A 160 -6.29 13.48 44.19
C ASP A 160 -7.44 12.95 43.31
N ILE A 161 -7.11 12.27 42.19
CA ILE A 161 -8.06 11.63 41.29
C ILE A 161 -7.80 10.13 41.30
N HIS A 162 -8.70 9.38 41.93
CA HIS A 162 -8.58 7.94 42.11
C HIS A 162 -9.48 7.18 41.13
N GLU A 163 -8.95 6.11 40.54
CA GLU A 163 -9.76 5.13 39.83
C GLU A 163 -10.62 4.35 40.84
N LEU A 164 -11.91 4.20 40.53
CA LEU A 164 -12.87 3.50 41.35
C LEU A 164 -13.87 2.75 40.47
N VAL A 165 -14.14 1.50 40.84
CA VAL A 165 -15.17 0.68 40.21
C VAL A 165 -16.53 0.98 40.85
N THR A 166 -17.52 1.30 40.03
CA THR A 166 -18.90 1.61 40.45
C THR A 166 -19.90 0.73 39.72
N ASP A 167 -21.18 0.87 40.05
CA ASP A 167 -22.29 0.23 39.34
C ASP A 167 -22.46 0.71 37.88
N HIS A 168 -21.72 1.76 37.47
CA HIS A 168 -21.66 2.23 36.08
C HIS A 168 -20.44 1.68 35.30
N GLY A 169 -19.46 1.07 35.98
CA GLY A 169 -18.19 0.63 35.40
C GLY A 169 -16.98 1.33 36.06
N VAL A 170 -15.90 1.52 35.31
CA VAL A 170 -14.68 2.19 35.79
C VAL A 170 -14.85 3.70 35.73
N CYS A 171 -14.65 4.35 36.86
CA CYS A 171 -14.88 5.77 37.06
C CYS A 171 -13.69 6.41 37.77
N TYR A 172 -13.67 7.74 37.77
CA TYR A 172 -12.63 8.53 38.42
C TYR A 172 -13.26 9.46 39.44
N THR A 173 -12.75 9.40 40.67
CA THR A 173 -13.25 10.17 41.81
C THR A 173 -12.22 11.22 42.20
N PHE A 174 -12.59 12.49 42.10
CA PHE A 174 -11.82 13.57 42.71
C PHE A 174 -12.14 13.64 44.19
N LYS A 175 -11.15 13.36 45.04
CA LYS A 175 -11.24 13.43 46.51
C LYS A 175 -9.97 14.08 47.06
N ASN A 176 -10.04 15.37 47.37
CA ASN A 176 -8.95 16.07 48.04
C ASN A 176 -9.09 15.97 49.56
N THR A 177 -8.26 15.13 50.19
CA THR A 177 -8.31 14.83 51.64
C THR A 177 -7.54 15.83 52.52
N GLY A 178 -6.78 16.77 51.95
CA GLY A 178 -6.03 17.78 52.70
C GLY A 178 -6.85 18.98 53.17
N LEU A 179 -6.20 19.91 53.91
CA LEU A 179 -6.78 21.20 54.32
C LEU A 179 -7.27 22.04 53.12
N ASP A 180 -6.70 21.83 51.94
CA ASP A 180 -7.10 22.48 50.68
C ASP A 180 -8.42 21.98 50.09
N GLY A 181 -9.03 20.94 50.67
CA GLY A 181 -10.33 20.40 50.27
C GLY A 181 -11.55 21.21 50.74
N PHE A 182 -11.35 22.33 51.44
CA PHE A 182 -12.42 23.24 51.88
C PHE A 182 -12.50 24.47 50.98
N VAL A 183 -13.71 24.92 50.63
CA VAL A 183 -13.97 26.14 49.84
C VAL A 183 -14.39 27.27 50.77
N THR A 184 -13.84 28.47 50.58
CA THR A 184 -14.11 29.66 51.41
C THR A 184 -15.10 30.63 50.77
N SER A 185 -15.24 30.61 49.44
CA SER A 185 -16.17 31.48 48.72
C SER A 185 -16.70 30.83 47.43
N PRO A 186 -17.94 31.12 47.03
CA PRO A 186 -18.52 30.61 45.80
C PRO A 186 -17.85 31.23 44.56
N GLY A 187 -17.82 30.48 43.46
CA GLY A 187 -17.31 30.96 42.17
C GLY A 187 -16.56 29.87 41.41
N VAL A 188 -16.54 29.99 40.06
CA VAL A 188 -15.91 29.00 39.17
C VAL A 188 -14.41 28.85 39.43
N GLU A 189 -13.73 29.95 39.79
CA GLU A 189 -12.30 29.95 40.10
C GLU A 189 -11.95 29.19 41.38
N ASN A 190 -12.90 29.02 42.31
CA ASN A 190 -12.71 28.30 43.57
C ASN A 190 -13.23 26.85 43.51
N GLY A 191 -13.67 26.40 42.34
CA GLY A 191 -14.22 25.07 42.13
C GLY A 191 -13.26 24.10 41.45
N LEU A 192 -13.79 22.91 41.14
CA LEU A 192 -13.16 21.93 40.28
C LEU A 192 -13.53 22.22 38.83
N ARG A 193 -12.53 22.32 37.96
CA ARG A 193 -12.70 22.46 36.53
C ARG A 193 -12.05 21.30 35.81
N LEU A 194 -12.86 20.55 35.06
CA LEU A 194 -12.43 19.41 34.26
C LEU A 194 -12.66 19.70 32.78
N THR A 195 -11.65 19.43 31.97
CA THR A 195 -11.77 19.29 30.51
C THR A 195 -11.63 17.82 30.21
N LEU A 196 -12.68 17.23 29.63
CA LEU A 196 -12.76 15.79 29.39
C LEU A 196 -12.74 15.50 27.90
N ASN A 197 -12.04 14.44 27.53
CA ASN A 197 -12.16 13.81 26.22
C ASN A 197 -12.95 12.52 26.41
N ILE A 198 -14.23 12.53 26.01
CA ILE A 198 -15.10 11.35 26.16
C ILE A 198 -14.70 10.19 25.23
N GLU A 199 -13.73 10.39 24.33
CA GLU A 199 -13.26 9.38 23.38
C GLU A 199 -14.40 8.72 22.59
N GLN A 200 -15.33 9.52 22.05
CA GLN A 200 -16.51 8.98 21.34
C GLN A 200 -16.13 8.05 20.17
N TYR A 201 -14.93 8.20 19.61
CA TYR A 201 -14.39 7.33 18.57
C TYR A 201 -14.02 5.92 19.04
N GLU A 202 -13.92 5.68 20.34
CA GLU A 202 -13.66 4.37 20.96
C GLU A 202 -14.94 3.65 21.39
N TYR A 203 -16.11 4.24 21.14
CA TYR A 203 -17.38 3.67 21.56
C TYR A 203 -17.64 2.34 20.84
N MET A 204 -18.09 1.37 21.61
CA MET A 204 -18.50 0.06 21.14
C MET A 204 -19.75 -0.37 21.90
N PRO A 205 -20.46 -1.42 21.45
CA PRO A 205 -21.60 -1.94 22.20
C PRO A 205 -21.21 -2.32 23.63
N GLY A 206 -22.08 -1.98 24.58
CA GLY A 206 -21.82 -2.09 26.02
C GLY A 206 -23.10 -1.87 26.83
N PRO A 207 -22.99 -1.76 28.16
CA PRO A 207 -24.15 -1.68 29.07
C PRO A 207 -24.95 -0.36 28.98
N HIS A 208 -24.44 0.67 28.30
CA HIS A 208 -25.06 2.00 28.23
C HIS A 208 -25.08 2.54 26.79
N ASP A 209 -26.19 3.16 26.39
CA ASP A 209 -26.40 3.66 25.02
C ASP A 209 -26.12 5.17 24.85
N ALA A 210 -25.89 5.89 25.94
CA ALA A 210 -25.70 7.33 25.92
C ALA A 210 -24.25 7.72 25.55
N ALA A 211 -24.06 8.92 25.01
CA ALA A 211 -22.73 9.51 24.82
C ALA A 211 -22.51 10.70 25.75
N GLY A 212 -21.33 10.75 26.37
CA GLY A 212 -20.99 11.77 27.35
C GLY A 212 -20.39 11.18 28.62
N ILE A 213 -20.70 11.80 29.75
CA ILE A 213 -20.29 11.33 31.07
C ILE A 213 -21.49 11.16 31.99
N LYS A 214 -21.29 10.41 33.08
CA LYS A 214 -22.20 10.39 34.23
C LYS A 214 -21.45 10.89 35.46
N MET A 215 -22.01 11.89 36.14
CA MET A 215 -21.38 12.57 37.27
C MET A 215 -22.22 12.39 38.54
N LEU A 216 -21.58 12.08 39.65
CA LEU A 216 -22.21 12.01 40.97
C LEU A 216 -21.41 12.84 41.98
N LEU A 217 -22.11 13.69 42.73
CA LEU A 217 -21.58 14.36 43.92
C LEU A 217 -22.06 13.59 45.15
N HIS A 218 -21.12 13.23 46.03
CA HIS A 218 -21.42 12.44 47.22
C HIS A 218 -20.45 12.79 48.36
N ASP A 219 -20.72 12.30 49.58
CA ASP A 219 -19.79 12.47 50.68
C ASP A 219 -18.54 11.60 50.45
N ARG A 220 -17.41 11.99 51.03
CA ARG A 220 -16.09 11.45 50.71
C ARG A 220 -15.94 9.97 50.99
N ASP A 221 -16.64 9.47 52.00
CA ASP A 221 -16.53 8.10 52.48
C ASP A 221 -17.77 7.26 52.12
N GLU A 222 -18.68 7.83 51.33
CA GLU A 222 -19.84 7.15 50.78
C GLU A 222 -19.48 6.38 49.50
N ILE A 223 -20.08 5.20 49.31
CA ILE A 223 -19.90 4.39 48.09
C ILE A 223 -20.73 5.01 46.95
N PRO A 224 -20.11 5.43 45.83
CA PRO A 224 -20.83 6.09 44.76
C PRO A 224 -21.64 5.12 43.89
N ARG A 225 -22.97 5.30 43.88
CA ARG A 225 -23.93 4.62 43.00
C ARG A 225 -24.19 5.45 41.75
N VAL A 226 -23.20 5.56 40.87
CA VAL A 226 -23.25 6.46 39.70
C VAL A 226 -24.31 6.05 38.68
N HIS A 227 -24.55 4.74 38.48
CA HIS A 227 -25.59 4.31 37.55
C HIS A 227 -26.99 4.71 38.07
N ALA A 228 -27.26 4.57 39.37
CA ALA A 228 -28.57 4.87 39.96
C ALA A 228 -28.81 6.37 40.20
N LEU A 229 -27.82 7.09 40.74
CA LEU A 229 -27.99 8.47 41.25
C LEU A 229 -27.25 9.53 40.42
N GLY A 230 -26.37 9.13 39.51
CA GLY A 230 -25.56 10.05 38.73
C GLY A 230 -26.33 10.80 37.65
N GLN A 231 -25.90 12.02 37.37
CA GLN A 231 -26.46 12.90 36.35
C GLN A 231 -25.70 12.78 35.03
N ALA A 232 -26.41 12.61 33.93
CA ALA A 232 -25.82 12.49 32.60
C ALA A 232 -25.49 13.87 32.03
N ILE A 233 -24.28 14.03 31.51
CA ILE A 233 -23.80 15.29 30.91
C ILE A 233 -23.32 15.01 29.48
N PRO A 234 -23.90 15.68 28.45
CA PRO A 234 -23.52 15.45 27.07
C PRO A 234 -22.17 16.11 26.71
N PRO A 235 -21.47 15.62 25.68
CA PRO A 235 -20.26 16.25 25.17
C PRO A 235 -20.58 17.54 24.39
N GLY A 236 -19.54 18.35 24.10
CA GLY A 236 -19.65 19.54 23.24
C GLY A 236 -20.12 20.82 23.93
N ALA A 237 -20.43 20.76 25.22
CA ALA A 237 -20.81 21.91 26.03
C ALA A 237 -19.82 22.18 27.17
N HIS A 238 -19.69 23.45 27.53
CA HIS A 238 -19.12 23.88 28.80
C HIS A 238 -20.25 23.89 29.84
N VAL A 239 -20.10 23.09 30.89
CA VAL A 239 -21.16 22.84 31.87
C VAL A 239 -20.78 23.45 33.20
N PHE A 240 -21.68 24.27 33.75
CA PHE A 240 -21.54 24.86 35.07
C PHE A 240 -22.47 24.15 36.03
N VAL A 241 -21.88 23.56 37.07
CA VAL A 241 -22.61 22.84 38.12
C VAL A 241 -22.55 23.67 39.39
N GLY A 242 -23.63 24.37 39.69
CA GLY A 242 -23.85 24.98 41.00
C GLY A 242 -24.17 23.90 42.01
N VAL A 243 -23.60 23.97 43.22
CA VAL A 243 -23.82 22.97 44.27
C VAL A 243 -24.33 23.64 45.53
N LYS A 244 -25.39 23.05 46.10
CA LYS A 244 -25.98 23.45 47.37
C LYS A 244 -25.96 22.25 48.32
N ILE A 245 -25.34 22.44 49.47
CA ILE A 245 -25.23 21.40 50.50
C ILE A 245 -26.45 21.50 51.41
N VAL A 246 -27.16 20.41 51.58
CA VAL A 246 -28.31 20.28 52.48
C VAL A 246 -27.99 19.20 53.51
N GLU A 247 -27.86 19.59 54.77
CA GLU A 247 -27.68 18.65 55.87
C GLU A 247 -29.03 18.34 56.50
N VAL A 248 -29.37 17.05 56.60
CA VAL A 248 -30.62 16.57 57.16
C VAL A 248 -30.31 15.80 58.44
N THR A 249 -31.00 16.16 59.53
CA THR A 249 -30.93 15.44 60.80
C THR A 249 -32.33 14.96 61.17
N ASN A 250 -32.52 13.65 61.17
CA ASN A 250 -33.76 12.99 61.55
C ASN A 250 -33.76 12.64 63.04
N LEU A 251 -34.95 12.44 63.61
CA LEU A 251 -35.10 12.06 65.01
C LEU A 251 -35.27 10.53 65.15
N PRO A 252 -34.67 9.90 66.18
CA PRO A 252 -34.86 8.48 66.47
C PRO A 252 -36.23 8.22 67.11
N LEU A 253 -36.56 6.94 67.27
CA LEU A 253 -37.74 6.50 68.02
C LEU A 253 -37.74 7.08 69.45
N PRO A 254 -38.90 7.51 69.99
CA PRO A 254 -40.26 7.43 69.44
C PRO A 254 -40.68 8.63 68.57
N HIS A 255 -39.85 9.66 68.43
CA HIS A 255 -40.20 10.90 67.71
C HIS A 255 -40.04 10.80 66.19
N GLY A 256 -39.21 9.88 65.71
CA GLY A 256 -39.09 9.55 64.29
C GLY A 256 -38.68 8.09 64.10
N SER A 257 -38.26 7.75 62.88
CA SER A 257 -37.96 6.39 62.47
C SER A 257 -36.51 6.18 62.03
N CYS A 258 -35.61 7.15 62.28
CA CYS A 258 -34.22 7.00 61.87
C CYS A 258 -33.47 5.99 62.74
N LEU A 259 -32.53 5.28 62.12
CA LEU A 259 -31.65 4.34 62.81
C LEU A 259 -30.36 4.16 61.99
N ASP A 260 -29.21 4.36 62.64
CA ASP A 260 -27.90 4.11 62.03
C ASP A 260 -27.43 2.70 62.41
N LYS A 261 -27.28 1.80 61.43
CA LYS A 261 -26.83 0.41 61.66
C LYS A 261 -25.36 0.23 61.32
N THR A 262 -24.68 -0.68 62.01
CA THR A 262 -23.36 -1.15 61.60
C THR A 262 -23.49 -2.12 60.43
N LEU A 263 -22.85 -1.83 59.31
CA LEU A 263 -22.85 -2.67 58.11
C LEU A 263 -21.70 -3.69 58.16
N GLU A 264 -21.81 -4.77 57.39
CA GLU A 264 -20.79 -5.84 57.38
C GLU A 264 -19.55 -5.43 56.55
N TYR A 265 -19.79 -4.88 55.35
CA TYR A 265 -18.78 -4.58 54.34
C TYR A 265 -18.49 -3.10 54.13
N SER A 266 -19.30 -2.18 54.68
CA SER A 266 -19.08 -0.73 54.59
C SER A 266 -18.94 -0.10 55.98
N ASP A 267 -18.11 0.93 56.09
CA ASP A 267 -17.86 1.63 57.36
C ASP A 267 -18.89 2.73 57.64
N VAL A 268 -19.56 3.25 56.60
CA VAL A 268 -20.52 4.36 56.69
C VAL A 268 -21.93 3.87 56.39
N TYR A 269 -22.86 4.15 57.30
CA TYR A 269 -24.26 3.83 57.10
C TYR A 269 -24.95 4.88 56.21
N THR A 270 -25.38 4.46 55.04
CA THR A 270 -26.40 5.15 54.23
C THR A 270 -27.46 4.13 53.84
N THR A 271 -28.64 4.60 53.43
CA THR A 271 -29.73 3.72 52.97
C THR A 271 -29.26 2.84 51.80
N GLU A 272 -28.48 3.45 50.91
CA GLU A 272 -27.89 2.88 49.70
C GLU A 272 -26.79 1.87 50.04
N ALA A 273 -25.90 2.22 50.98
CA ALA A 273 -24.88 1.31 51.47
C ALA A 273 -25.50 0.10 52.17
N CYS A 274 -26.57 0.29 52.95
CA CYS A 274 -27.31 -0.81 53.59
C CYS A 274 -27.92 -1.77 52.57
N GLN A 275 -28.59 -1.25 51.53
CA GLN A 275 -29.15 -2.08 50.46
C GLN A 275 -28.06 -2.84 49.72
N LEU A 276 -26.93 -2.18 49.42
CA LEU A 276 -25.81 -2.80 48.73
C LEU A 276 -25.09 -3.85 49.59
N ASP A 277 -24.96 -3.62 50.89
CA ASP A 277 -24.44 -4.58 51.88
C ASP A 277 -25.34 -5.82 51.97
N CYS A 278 -26.67 -5.61 52.01
CA CYS A 278 -27.67 -6.68 51.98
C CYS A 278 -27.57 -7.52 50.71
N LEU A 279 -27.46 -6.88 49.55
CA LEU A 279 -27.26 -7.55 48.26
C LEU A 279 -25.96 -8.35 48.24
N THR A 280 -24.86 -7.76 48.72
CA THR A 280 -23.55 -8.42 48.77
C THR A 280 -23.57 -9.66 49.63
N ARG A 281 -24.18 -9.57 50.82
CA ARG A 281 -24.37 -10.70 51.72
C ARG A 281 -25.22 -11.80 51.07
N ARG A 282 -26.31 -11.44 50.40
CA ARG A 282 -27.17 -12.39 49.69
C ARG A 282 -26.42 -13.09 48.55
N ALA A 283 -25.72 -12.33 47.71
CA ALA A 283 -24.90 -12.85 46.62
C ALA A 283 -23.79 -13.78 47.14
N GLY A 284 -23.09 -13.39 48.20
CA GLY A 284 -22.06 -14.21 48.85
C GLY A 284 -22.61 -15.51 49.43
N GLN A 285 -23.83 -15.50 49.99
CA GLN A 285 -24.47 -16.71 50.54
C GLN A 285 -24.95 -17.69 49.47
N ILE A 286 -25.50 -17.19 48.35
CA ILE A 286 -26.07 -18.05 47.30
C ILE A 286 -24.98 -18.50 46.31
N CYS A 287 -24.21 -17.54 45.79
CA CYS A 287 -23.28 -17.77 44.69
C CYS A 287 -21.81 -17.84 45.15
N GLY A 288 -21.50 -17.53 46.42
CA GLY A 288 -20.12 -17.54 46.93
C GLY A 288 -19.23 -16.40 46.44
N CYS A 289 -19.77 -15.47 45.66
CA CYS A 289 -19.04 -14.37 45.03
C CYS A 289 -19.94 -13.13 44.88
N ARG A 290 -19.33 -12.00 44.49
CA ARG A 290 -20.01 -10.70 44.32
C ARG A 290 -19.74 -10.09 42.95
N SER A 291 -20.53 -9.08 42.59
CA SER A 291 -20.24 -8.23 41.42
C SER A 291 -19.11 -7.24 41.71
N LEU A 292 -18.53 -6.65 40.65
CA LEU A 292 -17.38 -5.75 40.77
C LEU A 292 -17.63 -4.52 41.64
N PHE A 293 -18.83 -3.95 41.59
CA PHE A 293 -19.22 -2.73 42.31
C PHE A 293 -19.68 -2.95 43.76
N MET A 294 -19.87 -4.20 44.16
CA MET A 294 -20.31 -4.55 45.51
C MET A 294 -19.16 -4.37 46.51
N PRO A 295 -19.43 -3.89 47.74
CA PRO A 295 -18.42 -3.73 48.79
C PRO A 295 -17.83 -5.06 49.21
N GLN A 296 -16.70 -5.00 49.90
CA GLN A 296 -15.99 -6.17 50.41
C GLN A 296 -15.26 -5.81 51.69
N LYS A 297 -14.97 -6.84 52.50
CA LYS A 297 -14.10 -6.71 53.67
C LYS A 297 -13.01 -7.76 53.59
N ASN A 298 -11.75 -7.33 53.64
CA ASN A 298 -10.57 -8.19 53.57
C ASN A 298 -10.55 -9.16 52.37
N GLY A 299 -11.06 -8.73 51.21
CA GLY A 299 -11.13 -9.49 49.97
C GLY A 299 -12.36 -10.39 49.82
N TYR A 300 -13.28 -10.41 50.79
CA TYR A 300 -14.46 -11.28 50.78
C TYR A 300 -15.79 -10.50 50.73
N PRO A 301 -16.80 -11.01 49.98
CA PRO A 301 -16.73 -12.11 49.01
C PRO A 301 -15.84 -11.78 47.80
N PRO A 302 -15.24 -12.79 47.12
CA PRO A 302 -14.44 -12.56 45.91
C PRO A 302 -15.31 -12.16 44.72
N ILE A 303 -14.71 -11.58 43.69
CA ILE A 303 -15.42 -11.18 42.46
C ILE A 303 -15.77 -12.43 41.65
N CYS A 304 -17.00 -12.49 41.13
CA CYS A 304 -17.44 -13.62 40.29
C CYS A 304 -16.67 -13.66 38.95
N THR A 305 -16.36 -14.88 38.51
CA THR A 305 -16.01 -15.14 37.11
C THR A 305 -17.24 -14.91 36.21
N LEU A 306 -17.03 -14.74 34.90
CA LEU A 306 -18.13 -14.65 33.94
C LEU A 306 -19.01 -15.91 33.99
N ASP A 307 -18.43 -17.09 34.17
CA ASP A 307 -19.20 -18.33 34.33
C ASP A 307 -20.12 -18.30 35.57
N ALA A 308 -19.60 -17.88 36.73
CA ALA A 308 -20.39 -17.73 37.95
C ALA A 308 -21.41 -16.58 37.86
N PHE A 309 -21.10 -15.55 37.06
CA PHE A 309 -22.00 -14.43 36.80
C PHE A 309 -23.26 -14.89 36.08
N TYR A 310 -23.11 -15.51 34.90
CA TYR A 310 -24.24 -15.99 34.10
C TYR A 310 -24.91 -17.24 34.69
N GLY A 311 -24.17 -18.06 35.43
CA GLY A 311 -24.71 -19.27 36.06
C GLY A 311 -25.53 -19.03 37.34
N CYS A 312 -25.28 -17.93 38.05
CA CYS A 312 -25.89 -17.68 39.36
C CYS A 312 -26.16 -16.21 39.65
N LEU A 313 -25.13 -15.35 39.62
CA LEU A 313 -25.23 -13.99 40.15
C LEU A 313 -26.22 -13.12 39.38
N GLN A 314 -26.33 -13.29 38.06
CA GLN A 314 -27.27 -12.53 37.22
C GLN A 314 -28.71 -12.67 37.72
N ASN A 315 -29.16 -13.91 37.96
CA ASN A 315 -30.51 -14.18 38.47
C ASN A 315 -30.73 -13.52 39.84
N VAL A 316 -29.71 -13.54 40.72
CA VAL A 316 -29.79 -12.88 42.03
C VAL A 316 -29.90 -11.36 41.86
N LEU A 317 -29.13 -10.76 40.95
CA LEU A 317 -29.19 -9.32 40.67
C LEU A 317 -30.55 -8.89 40.11
N GLU A 318 -31.13 -9.70 39.22
CA GLU A 318 -32.40 -9.42 38.57
C GLU A 318 -33.61 -9.63 39.50
N SER A 319 -33.58 -10.64 40.39
CA SER A 319 -34.68 -10.90 41.34
C SER A 319 -34.63 -10.01 42.59
N PHE A 320 -33.43 -9.54 42.98
CA PHE A 320 -33.24 -8.82 44.23
C PHE A 320 -34.11 -7.56 44.39
N PRO A 321 -34.33 -6.69 43.37
CA PRO A 321 -35.19 -5.52 43.54
C PRO A 321 -36.59 -5.87 44.05
N ALA A 322 -37.19 -6.96 43.56
CA ALA A 322 -38.51 -7.43 43.99
C ALA A 322 -38.50 -8.04 45.40
N GLU A 323 -37.42 -8.73 45.74
CA GLU A 323 -37.21 -9.38 47.04
C GLU A 323 -36.72 -8.42 48.14
N SER A 324 -36.10 -7.29 47.77
CA SER A 324 -35.35 -6.43 48.67
C SER A 324 -36.19 -5.80 49.78
N ALA A 325 -37.47 -5.52 49.52
CA ALA A 325 -38.37 -4.90 50.48
C ALA A 325 -38.65 -5.80 51.70
N ASP A 326 -38.70 -7.11 51.50
CA ASP A 326 -38.97 -8.09 52.56
C ASP A 326 -37.68 -8.58 53.23
N LEU A 327 -36.57 -8.61 52.49
CA LEU A 327 -35.28 -9.15 52.95
C LEU A 327 -34.36 -8.11 53.62
N CYS A 328 -34.45 -6.84 53.22
CA CYS A 328 -33.50 -5.81 53.66
C CYS A 328 -34.21 -4.72 54.48
N ASP A 329 -34.02 -4.75 55.80
CA ASP A 329 -34.45 -3.68 56.70
C ASP A 329 -33.42 -2.55 56.72
N CYS A 330 -33.58 -1.55 55.84
CA CYS A 330 -32.71 -0.39 55.70
C CYS A 330 -33.46 0.92 56.05
N PRO A 331 -33.54 1.30 57.33
CA PRO A 331 -34.16 2.55 57.76
C PRO A 331 -33.36 3.77 57.30
N VAL A 332 -34.01 4.93 57.27
CA VAL A 332 -33.33 6.20 56.94
C VAL A 332 -32.28 6.56 58.00
N PRO A 333 -31.12 7.09 57.60
CA PRO A 333 -30.09 7.51 58.54
C PRO A 333 -30.55 8.69 59.40
N CYS A 334 -29.99 8.79 60.61
CA CYS A 334 -30.28 9.90 61.52
C CYS A 334 -29.59 11.20 61.09
N TYR A 335 -28.47 11.10 60.38
CA TYR A 335 -27.78 12.23 59.79
C TYR A 335 -27.30 11.88 58.39
N PHE A 336 -27.57 12.74 57.42
CA PHE A 336 -27.02 12.61 56.07
C PHE A 336 -26.90 13.97 55.39
N ARG A 337 -26.05 14.04 54.38
CA ARG A 337 -25.83 15.23 53.56
C ARG A 337 -26.26 14.97 52.13
N LEU A 338 -26.97 15.92 51.55
CA LEU A 338 -27.34 15.93 50.14
C LEU A 338 -26.60 17.05 49.41
N TYR A 339 -26.19 16.76 48.19
CA TYR A 339 -25.59 17.73 47.28
C TYR A 339 -26.57 18.01 46.14
N GLU A 340 -27.42 19.02 46.34
CA GLU A 340 -28.32 19.49 45.29
C GLU A 340 -27.53 20.26 44.23
N THR A 341 -27.78 19.97 42.96
CA THR A 341 -27.05 20.57 41.84
C THR A 341 -27.97 21.37 40.93
N ASP A 342 -27.52 22.58 40.55
CA ASP A 342 -28.13 23.38 39.49
C ASP A 342 -27.19 23.40 38.28
N ILE A 343 -27.62 22.82 37.16
CA ILE A 343 -26.80 22.71 35.94
C ILE A 343 -27.18 23.78 34.92
N SER A 344 -26.19 24.47 34.37
CA SER A 344 -26.35 25.34 33.21
C SER A 344 -25.30 25.05 32.13
N TYR A 345 -25.65 25.32 30.88
CA TYR A 345 -24.86 24.93 29.70
C TYR A 345 -24.49 26.14 28.86
N ALA A 346 -23.27 26.14 28.32
CA ALA A 346 -22.83 27.04 27.27
C ALA A 346 -22.13 26.23 26.18
N SER A 347 -22.28 26.62 24.91
CA SER A 347 -21.57 25.96 23.81
C SER A 347 -20.06 26.23 23.90
N THR A 348 -19.24 25.19 23.73
CA THR A 348 -17.79 25.38 23.64
C THR A 348 -17.42 25.97 22.28
N SER A 349 -16.74 27.12 22.26
CA SER A 349 -16.33 27.77 21.01
C SER A 349 -15.17 27.01 20.33
N ALA A 350 -15.18 26.96 19.00
CA ALA A 350 -14.07 26.39 18.22
C ALA A 350 -12.73 27.10 18.49
N TYR A 351 -12.76 28.40 18.78
CA TYR A 351 -11.57 29.17 19.17
C TYR A 351 -10.98 28.67 20.50
N THR A 352 -11.82 28.48 21.51
CA THR A 352 -11.40 27.91 22.80
C THR A 352 -10.81 26.51 22.62
N LEU A 353 -11.45 25.69 21.78
CA LEU A 353 -11.02 24.32 21.51
C LEU A 353 -9.65 24.30 20.80
N ASN A 354 -9.44 25.17 19.82
CA ASN A 354 -8.15 25.36 19.15
C ASN A 354 -7.06 25.94 20.06
N LYS A 355 -7.42 26.78 21.04
CA LYS A 355 -6.48 27.31 22.03
C LYS A 355 -6.08 26.25 23.08
N LEU A 356 -6.99 25.31 23.38
CA LEU A 356 -6.77 24.24 24.34
C LEU A 356 -5.93 23.10 23.76
N LEU A 357 -6.04 22.83 22.46
CA LEU A 357 -5.33 21.75 21.78
C LEU A 357 -4.07 22.29 21.07
N GLY A 358 -2.89 21.88 21.52
CA GLY A 358 -1.64 22.11 20.80
C GLY A 358 -1.59 21.34 19.47
N GLU A 359 -0.55 21.58 18.65
CA GLU A 359 -0.36 20.80 17.41
C GLU A 359 -0.09 19.32 17.71
N ASP A 360 0.73 19.02 18.73
CA ASP A 360 1.02 17.65 19.15
C ASP A 360 -0.23 16.91 19.65
N ASP A 361 -1.09 17.59 20.41
CA ASP A 361 -2.36 17.04 20.90
C ASP A 361 -3.29 16.66 19.73
N LYS A 362 -3.35 17.52 18.70
CA LYS A 362 -4.17 17.27 17.50
C LYS A 362 -3.67 16.06 16.73
N ASN A 363 -2.35 15.92 16.58
CA ASN A 363 -1.75 14.77 15.89
C ASN A 363 -2.02 13.47 16.64
N ASN A 364 -1.79 13.46 17.96
CA ASN A 364 -2.06 12.30 18.82
C ASN A 364 -3.54 11.91 18.80
N LEU A 365 -4.46 12.88 18.91
CA LEU A 365 -5.90 12.62 18.84
C LEU A 365 -6.31 12.07 17.47
N THR A 366 -5.71 12.58 16.40
CA THR A 366 -5.97 12.09 15.03
C THR A 366 -5.50 10.65 14.86
N GLU A 367 -4.31 10.30 15.38
CA GLU A 367 -3.81 8.92 15.34
C GLU A 367 -4.72 7.96 16.11
N LYS A 368 -5.13 8.33 17.34
CA LYS A 368 -6.08 7.56 18.15
C LYS A 368 -7.42 7.38 17.44
N LEU A 369 -7.96 8.46 16.85
CA LEU A 369 -9.19 8.43 16.07
C LEU A 369 -9.09 7.46 14.88
N LEU A 370 -8.00 7.52 14.11
CA LEU A 370 -7.80 6.64 12.95
C LEU A 370 -7.72 5.17 13.36
N ARG A 371 -6.97 4.86 14.43
CA ARG A 371 -6.83 3.50 14.94
C ARG A 371 -8.18 2.94 15.44
N ALA A 372 -8.94 3.73 16.19
CA ALA A 372 -10.25 3.30 16.68
C ALA A 372 -11.28 3.15 15.56
N SER A 373 -11.27 4.06 14.57
CA SER A 373 -12.11 3.99 13.37
C SER A 373 -11.81 2.73 12.54
N GLU A 374 -10.53 2.35 12.42
CA GLU A 374 -10.14 1.10 11.77
C GLU A 374 -10.69 -0.12 12.51
N VAL A 375 -10.51 -0.18 13.83
CA VAL A 375 -10.98 -1.29 14.66
C VAL A 375 -12.50 -1.43 14.56
N THR A 376 -13.26 -0.37 14.86
CA THR A 376 -14.73 -0.38 14.78
C THR A 376 -15.22 -0.76 13.38
N SER A 377 -14.56 -0.29 12.31
CA SER A 377 -14.91 -0.65 10.93
C SER A 377 -14.65 -2.13 10.59
N ARG A 378 -13.68 -2.79 11.24
CA ARG A 378 -13.42 -4.23 11.08
C ARG A 378 -14.47 -5.08 11.78
N TYR A 379 -14.95 -4.65 12.94
CA TYR A 379 -15.91 -5.43 13.74
C TYR A 379 -17.37 -5.18 13.35
N GLU A 380 -17.73 -4.00 12.87
CA GLU A 380 -19.08 -3.73 12.38
C GLU A 380 -19.40 -4.54 11.11
N LEU A 381 -20.26 -5.57 11.22
CA LEU A 381 -20.65 -6.46 10.12
C LEU A 381 -21.20 -5.71 8.89
N ASN A 382 -21.96 -4.64 9.12
CA ASN A 382 -22.52 -3.80 8.06
C ASN A 382 -21.44 -3.06 7.27
N LYS A 383 -20.38 -2.56 7.93
CA LYS A 383 -19.24 -1.91 7.28
C LYS A 383 -18.34 -2.94 6.60
N PHE A 384 -18.01 -4.01 7.31
CA PHE A 384 -17.17 -5.08 6.80
C PHE A 384 -17.76 -5.75 5.54
N SER A 385 -19.06 -6.07 5.54
CA SER A 385 -19.72 -6.68 4.38
C SER A 385 -19.70 -5.78 3.13
N LYS A 386 -19.78 -4.45 3.29
CA LYS A 386 -19.62 -3.50 2.18
C LYS A 386 -18.20 -3.53 1.63
N ILE A 387 -17.19 -3.55 2.50
CA ILE A 387 -15.78 -3.64 2.12
C ILE A 387 -15.51 -4.97 1.40
N GLN A 388 -16.03 -6.09 1.92
CA GLN A 388 -15.89 -7.40 1.30
C GLN A 388 -16.54 -7.45 -0.08
N LYS A 389 -17.78 -6.94 -0.22
CA LYS A 389 -18.45 -6.81 -1.53
C LYS A 389 -17.65 -5.96 -2.52
N LEU A 390 -17.03 -4.86 -2.06
CA LEU A 390 -16.16 -4.03 -2.89
C LEU A 390 -14.91 -4.80 -3.33
N ASN A 391 -14.24 -5.49 -2.42
CA ASN A 391 -13.07 -6.31 -2.71
C ASN A 391 -13.40 -7.42 -3.72
N ASP A 392 -14.52 -8.11 -3.54
CA ASP A 392 -14.96 -9.16 -4.46
C ASP A 392 -15.34 -8.61 -5.85
N ARG A 393 -15.85 -7.37 -5.91
CA ARG A 393 -16.07 -6.66 -7.17
C ARG A 393 -14.76 -6.28 -7.85
N LEU A 394 -13.80 -5.75 -7.10
CA LEU A 394 -12.47 -5.41 -7.62
C LEU A 394 -11.73 -6.64 -8.14
N LYS A 395 -11.73 -7.75 -7.39
CA LYS A 395 -11.15 -9.02 -7.83
C LYS A 395 -11.76 -9.53 -9.12
N ARG A 396 -13.09 -9.49 -9.25
CA ARG A 396 -13.78 -9.87 -10.51
C ARG A 396 -13.37 -9.00 -11.68
N ASN A 397 -13.38 -7.67 -11.51
CA ASN A 397 -12.99 -6.73 -12.57
C ASN A 397 -11.52 -6.93 -12.99
N MET A 398 -10.62 -7.15 -12.02
CA MET A 398 -9.21 -7.40 -12.30
C MET A 398 -8.98 -8.73 -13.03
N ASN A 399 -9.73 -9.78 -12.66
CA ASN A 399 -9.65 -11.06 -13.36
C ASN A 399 -10.16 -10.95 -14.81
N GLU A 400 -11.26 -10.24 -15.04
CA GLU A 400 -11.81 -10.01 -16.38
C GLU A 400 -10.83 -9.19 -17.26
N LEU A 401 -10.21 -8.15 -16.68
CA LEU A 401 -9.18 -7.37 -17.36
C LEU A 401 -7.96 -8.24 -17.70
N ARG A 402 -7.50 -9.06 -16.75
CA ARG A 402 -6.38 -9.97 -16.96
C ARG A 402 -6.67 -10.96 -18.08
N GLU A 403 -7.87 -11.53 -18.12
CA GLU A 403 -8.27 -12.48 -19.16
C GLU A 403 -8.31 -11.79 -20.54
N LYS A 404 -8.96 -10.63 -20.66
CA LYS A 404 -8.99 -9.84 -21.91
C LYS A 404 -7.60 -9.45 -22.41
N VAL A 405 -6.73 -8.98 -21.52
CA VAL A 405 -5.34 -8.61 -21.87
C VAL A 405 -4.54 -9.84 -22.30
N THR A 406 -4.67 -10.97 -21.61
CA THR A 406 -3.92 -12.19 -21.91
C THR A 406 -4.34 -12.80 -23.26
N VAL A 407 -5.64 -12.84 -23.55
CA VAL A 407 -6.16 -13.32 -24.85
C VAL A 407 -5.68 -12.43 -25.98
N ASN A 408 -5.81 -11.11 -25.85
CA ASN A 408 -5.43 -10.17 -26.91
C ASN A 408 -3.91 -10.16 -27.16
N LEU A 409 -3.09 -10.26 -26.10
CA LEU A 409 -1.64 -10.44 -26.22
C LEU A 409 -1.29 -11.75 -26.94
N LYS A 410 -1.95 -12.86 -26.59
CA LYS A 410 -1.69 -14.16 -27.22
C LYS A 410 -2.02 -14.15 -28.71
N GLU A 411 -3.15 -13.56 -29.10
CA GLU A 411 -3.54 -13.40 -30.50
C GLU A 411 -2.59 -12.48 -31.27
N THR A 412 -2.19 -11.36 -30.68
CA THR A 412 -1.26 -10.41 -31.30
C THR A 412 0.12 -11.03 -31.50
N VAL A 413 0.66 -11.72 -30.49
CA VAL A 413 1.95 -12.41 -30.57
C VAL A 413 1.89 -13.54 -31.59
N SER A 414 0.82 -14.35 -31.59
CA SER A 414 0.66 -15.42 -32.58
C SER A 414 0.61 -14.88 -34.01
N SER A 415 -0.09 -13.77 -34.24
CA SER A 415 -0.18 -13.13 -35.56
C SER A 415 1.18 -12.56 -36.00
N ALA A 416 1.93 -11.96 -35.07
CA ALA A 416 3.27 -11.45 -35.33
C ALA A 416 4.26 -12.57 -35.69
N ILE A 417 4.22 -13.72 -35.00
CA ILE A 417 5.06 -14.89 -35.31
C ILE A 417 4.80 -15.38 -36.74
N VAL A 418 3.53 -15.51 -37.13
CA VAL A 418 3.16 -15.93 -38.49
C VAL A 418 3.69 -14.94 -39.53
N ALA A 419 3.45 -13.64 -39.34
CA ALA A 419 3.91 -12.61 -40.26
C ALA A 419 5.45 -12.56 -40.41
N VAL A 420 6.18 -12.76 -39.31
CA VAL A 420 7.66 -12.83 -39.33
C VAL A 420 8.15 -14.08 -40.07
N ASN A 421 7.50 -15.22 -39.87
CA ASN A 421 7.86 -16.46 -40.55
C ASN A 421 7.61 -16.38 -42.06
N ASP A 422 6.47 -15.81 -42.49
CA ASP A 422 6.17 -15.60 -43.91
C ASP A 422 7.20 -14.69 -44.57
N ARG A 423 7.60 -13.60 -43.89
CA ARG A 423 8.67 -12.72 -44.39
C ARG A 423 10.03 -13.39 -44.44
N TYR A 424 10.34 -14.27 -43.49
CA TYR A 424 11.59 -15.04 -43.53
C TYR A 424 11.62 -15.97 -44.74
N GLN A 425 10.52 -16.68 -45.03
CA GLN A 425 10.40 -17.56 -46.21
C GLN A 425 10.58 -16.77 -47.51
N ASP A 426 9.91 -15.60 -47.64
CA ASP A 426 10.10 -14.70 -48.79
C ASP A 426 11.58 -14.35 -48.98
N ILE A 427 12.29 -13.96 -47.91
CA ILE A 427 13.71 -13.57 -47.99
C ILE A 427 14.59 -14.77 -48.35
N GLU A 428 14.28 -15.98 -47.83
CA GLU A 428 15.02 -17.21 -48.15
C GLU A 428 14.95 -17.56 -49.64
N GLU A 429 13.76 -17.46 -50.25
CA GLU A 429 13.61 -17.68 -51.69
C GLU A 429 14.43 -16.67 -52.51
N HIS A 430 14.37 -15.39 -52.14
CA HIS A 430 15.15 -14.35 -52.82
C HIS A 430 16.67 -14.54 -52.64
N TYR A 431 17.12 -15.00 -51.47
CA TYR A 431 18.51 -15.34 -51.21
C TYR A 431 18.98 -16.47 -52.13
N ASN A 432 18.27 -17.60 -52.13
CA ASN A 432 18.62 -18.78 -52.93
C ASN A 432 18.72 -18.45 -54.42
N TRP A 433 17.78 -17.64 -54.93
CA TRP A 433 17.80 -17.20 -56.32
C TRP A 433 19.01 -16.31 -56.64
N LYS A 434 19.34 -15.37 -55.75
CA LYS A 434 20.48 -14.46 -55.94
C LYS A 434 21.82 -15.19 -55.82
N GLU A 435 21.94 -16.14 -54.90
CA GLU A 435 23.10 -17.03 -54.79
C GLU A 435 23.31 -17.83 -56.08
N TYR A 436 22.24 -18.44 -56.61
CA TYR A 436 22.26 -19.15 -57.89
C TYR A 436 22.73 -18.26 -59.04
N LEU A 437 22.20 -17.02 -59.14
CA LEU A 437 22.59 -16.08 -60.19
C LEU A 437 24.07 -15.68 -60.12
N TYR A 438 24.60 -15.41 -58.92
CA TYR A 438 26.02 -15.09 -58.77
C TYR A 438 26.93 -16.27 -59.15
N ARG A 439 26.59 -17.50 -58.72
CA ARG A 439 27.31 -18.71 -59.12
C ARG A 439 27.25 -18.94 -60.62
N TYR A 440 26.10 -18.66 -61.24
CA TYR A 440 25.93 -18.74 -62.69
C TYR A 440 26.79 -17.71 -63.43
N GLN A 441 26.79 -16.46 -62.96
CA GLN A 441 27.62 -15.38 -63.52
C GLN A 441 29.12 -15.68 -63.39
N ALA A 442 29.56 -16.17 -62.24
CA ALA A 442 30.95 -16.59 -62.02
C ALA A 442 31.36 -17.68 -63.02
N TYR A 443 30.50 -18.69 -63.23
CA TYR A 443 30.75 -19.75 -64.20
C TYR A 443 30.82 -19.23 -65.65
N ILE A 444 29.93 -18.31 -66.02
CA ILE A 444 29.97 -17.66 -67.35
C ILE A 444 31.30 -16.92 -67.51
N MET A 445 31.75 -16.16 -66.51
CA MET A 445 33.04 -15.48 -66.58
C MET A 445 34.19 -16.48 -66.77
N GLU A 446 34.26 -17.51 -65.93
CA GLU A 446 35.32 -18.51 -65.96
C GLU A 446 35.37 -19.29 -67.28
N LYS A 447 34.24 -19.85 -67.71
CA LYS A 447 34.19 -20.77 -68.86
C LYS A 447 34.02 -20.07 -70.20
N ASN A 448 33.31 -18.94 -70.23
CA ASN A 448 32.88 -18.32 -71.50
C ASN A 448 33.70 -17.07 -71.88
N PHE A 449 34.31 -16.38 -70.90
CA PHE A 449 35.12 -15.17 -71.11
C PHE A 449 36.61 -15.34 -70.78
N MET A 450 36.96 -16.08 -69.72
CA MET A 450 38.36 -16.30 -69.31
C MET A 450 39.01 -17.47 -70.05
N ARG A 451 38.31 -18.61 -70.20
CA ARG A 451 38.82 -19.77 -70.95
C ARG A 451 39.30 -19.48 -72.39
N PRO A 452 38.66 -18.59 -73.17
CA PRO A 452 39.19 -18.15 -74.47
C PRO A 452 40.59 -17.54 -74.37
N ARG A 453 40.87 -16.75 -73.32
CA ARG A 453 42.22 -16.21 -73.09
C ARG A 453 43.22 -17.32 -72.86
N ASP A 454 42.88 -18.34 -72.08
CA ASP A 454 43.79 -19.48 -71.86
C ASP A 454 44.07 -20.22 -73.17
N ALA A 455 43.02 -20.46 -73.96
CA ALA A 455 43.16 -21.11 -75.25
C ALA A 455 44.03 -20.29 -76.23
N TYR A 456 43.89 -18.96 -76.24
CA TYR A 456 44.73 -18.08 -77.06
C TYR A 456 46.16 -17.95 -76.51
N GLU A 457 46.34 -17.99 -75.19
CA GLU A 457 47.64 -18.02 -74.54
C GLU A 457 48.39 -19.29 -74.94
N GLU A 458 47.78 -20.47 -74.77
CA GLU A 458 48.33 -21.78 -75.13
C GLU A 458 48.68 -21.92 -76.63
N ARG A 459 47.98 -21.20 -77.52
CA ARG A 459 48.15 -21.37 -78.98
C ARG A 459 48.92 -20.26 -79.68
N THR A 460 48.88 -19.03 -79.16
CA THR A 460 49.36 -17.85 -79.90
C THR A 460 50.13 -16.85 -79.04
N PHE A 461 49.56 -16.34 -77.96
CA PHE A 461 50.18 -15.25 -77.21
C PHE A 461 51.51 -15.64 -76.55
N HIS A 462 51.63 -16.85 -76.00
CA HIS A 462 52.92 -17.27 -75.41
C HIS A 462 54.05 -17.32 -76.44
N ILE A 463 53.74 -17.65 -77.71
CA ILE A 463 54.72 -17.80 -78.80
C ILE A 463 55.25 -16.44 -79.28
N VAL A 464 54.43 -15.38 -79.24
CA VAL A 464 54.75 -14.05 -79.77
C VAL A 464 56.09 -13.54 -79.22
N ALA A 465 56.25 -13.60 -77.90
CA ALA A 465 57.46 -13.13 -77.21
C ALA A 465 58.40 -14.28 -76.80
N LEU A 466 58.17 -15.52 -77.24
CA LEU A 466 59.03 -16.63 -76.86
C LEU A 466 60.43 -16.46 -77.45
N GLY A 467 61.43 -16.34 -76.59
CA GLY A 467 62.84 -16.18 -76.99
C GLY A 467 63.09 -14.93 -77.85
N TYR A 468 62.32 -13.86 -77.69
CA TYR A 468 62.38 -12.70 -78.61
C TYR A 468 63.77 -12.06 -78.73
N ALA A 469 64.56 -12.06 -77.64
CA ALA A 469 65.91 -11.52 -77.64
C ALA A 469 66.88 -12.41 -78.44
N GLU A 470 66.83 -13.73 -78.24
CA GLU A 470 67.63 -14.69 -79.00
C GLU A 470 67.24 -14.71 -80.48
N TYR A 471 65.93 -14.62 -80.76
CA TYR A 471 65.40 -14.57 -82.11
C TYR A 471 65.98 -13.40 -82.91
N ILE A 472 65.91 -12.17 -82.37
CA ILE A 472 66.38 -11.00 -83.10
C ILE A 472 67.91 -10.94 -83.20
N MET A 473 68.64 -11.45 -82.19
CA MET A 473 70.09 -11.63 -82.26
C MET A 473 70.51 -12.63 -83.34
N LYS A 474 69.74 -13.72 -83.51
CA LYS A 474 69.96 -14.70 -84.58
C LYS A 474 69.70 -14.09 -85.95
N ILE A 475 68.64 -13.29 -86.11
CA ILE A 475 68.35 -12.55 -87.34
C ILE A 475 69.48 -11.56 -87.63
N GLU A 476 69.93 -10.77 -86.65
CA GLU A 476 71.06 -9.85 -86.79
C GLU A 476 72.32 -10.56 -87.27
N SER A 477 72.70 -11.67 -86.61
CA SER A 477 73.88 -12.45 -86.98
C SER A 477 73.80 -12.94 -88.44
N ARG A 478 72.60 -13.35 -88.89
CA ARG A 478 72.36 -13.80 -90.27
C ARG A 478 72.45 -12.65 -91.27
N ILE A 479 71.85 -11.49 -90.98
CA ILE A 479 71.93 -10.29 -91.81
C ILE A 479 73.39 -9.82 -91.95
N ARG A 480 74.14 -9.78 -90.85
CA ARG A 480 75.57 -9.44 -90.86
C ARG A 480 76.40 -10.39 -91.74
N ARG A 481 76.07 -11.69 -91.72
CA ARG A 481 76.69 -12.69 -92.60
C ARG A 481 76.32 -12.50 -94.08
N LEU A 482 75.10 -12.04 -94.38
CA LEU A 482 74.69 -11.72 -95.76
C LEU A 482 75.44 -10.49 -96.29
N ALA A 483 75.68 -9.49 -95.44
CA ALA A 483 76.42 -8.29 -95.81
C ALA A 483 77.93 -8.54 -95.99
N ASN A 484 78.56 -9.27 -95.06
CA ASN A 484 79.99 -9.61 -95.16
C ASN A 484 80.21 -10.65 -96.27
N GLY A 485 80.80 -10.24 -97.40
CA GLY A 485 81.03 -11.05 -98.60
C GLY A 485 81.89 -12.33 -98.47
N ASN A 486 82.14 -12.84 -97.25
CA ASN A 486 82.94 -14.03 -96.96
C ASN A 486 82.11 -15.34 -96.99
N ILE A 487 81.06 -15.41 -97.81
CA ILE A 487 80.32 -16.66 -98.08
C ILE A 487 80.82 -17.22 -99.43
N VAL A 488 81.40 -18.42 -99.39
CA VAL A 488 82.22 -19.00 -100.47
C VAL A 488 81.38 -19.51 -101.67
N ASP A 489 80.06 -19.64 -101.53
CA ASP A 489 79.15 -20.13 -102.58
C ASP A 489 77.87 -19.29 -102.69
N ALA A 490 77.48 -18.94 -103.92
CA ALA A 490 76.31 -18.13 -104.23
C ALA A 490 74.99 -18.84 -103.84
N SER A 491 74.95 -20.17 -103.94
CA SER A 491 73.79 -20.99 -103.58
C SER A 491 73.52 -20.95 -102.07
N SER A 492 74.59 -21.04 -101.27
CA SER A 492 74.52 -20.95 -99.80
C SER A 492 74.06 -19.58 -99.30
N ARG A 493 74.39 -18.49 -100.01
CA ARG A 493 73.93 -17.14 -99.70
C ARG A 493 72.44 -16.96 -99.98
N GLN A 494 71.95 -17.51 -101.09
CA GLN A 494 70.52 -17.52 -101.44
C GLN A 494 69.70 -18.29 -100.39
N VAL A 495 70.17 -19.48 -99.98
CA VAL A 495 69.50 -20.27 -98.93
C VAL A 495 69.44 -19.52 -97.60
N LEU A 496 70.53 -18.83 -97.20
CA LEU A 496 70.54 -18.04 -95.96
C LEU A 496 69.58 -16.84 -96.02
N PHE A 497 69.43 -16.22 -97.20
CA PHE A 497 68.50 -15.14 -97.44
C PHE A 497 67.05 -15.62 -97.35
N ASP A 498 66.70 -16.67 -98.09
CA ASP A 498 65.35 -17.26 -98.10
C ASP A 498 64.95 -17.74 -96.69
N ASP A 499 65.84 -18.47 -95.99
CA ASP A 499 65.59 -18.95 -94.62
C ASP A 499 65.44 -17.77 -93.61
N THR A 500 66.13 -16.65 -93.81
CA THR A 500 66.01 -15.48 -92.93
C THR A 500 64.70 -14.71 -93.17
N LEU A 501 64.29 -14.58 -94.44
CA LEU A 501 62.99 -14.02 -94.80
C LEU A 501 61.84 -14.90 -94.30
N ASP A 502 61.97 -16.22 -94.40
CA ASP A 502 60.99 -17.18 -93.89
C ASP A 502 60.86 -17.12 -92.36
N LEU A 503 61.96 -16.97 -91.64
CA LEU A 503 61.92 -16.77 -90.18
C LEU A 503 61.20 -15.48 -89.79
N LEU A 504 61.41 -14.38 -90.52
CA LEU A 504 60.74 -13.10 -90.29
C LEU A 504 59.26 -13.15 -90.67
N SER A 505 58.94 -13.77 -91.81
CA SER A 505 57.56 -13.91 -92.30
C SER A 505 56.74 -14.83 -91.39
N SER A 506 57.32 -15.94 -90.92
CA SER A 506 56.69 -16.84 -89.96
C SER A 506 56.42 -16.14 -88.63
N ARG A 507 57.37 -15.34 -88.12
CA ARG A 507 57.17 -14.58 -86.88
C ARG A 507 56.10 -13.51 -87.06
N ARG A 508 56.10 -12.80 -88.18
CA ARG A 508 55.07 -11.82 -88.52
C ARG A 508 53.68 -12.45 -88.53
N LYS A 509 53.51 -13.62 -89.18
CA LYS A 509 52.24 -14.35 -89.20
C LYS A 509 51.73 -14.74 -87.80
N ILE A 510 52.63 -15.11 -86.89
CA ILE A 510 52.29 -15.39 -85.48
C ILE A 510 51.76 -14.11 -84.79
N VAL A 511 52.43 -12.97 -84.99
CA VAL A 511 52.02 -11.68 -84.41
C VAL A 511 50.70 -11.19 -85.01
N GLU A 512 50.48 -11.36 -86.31
CA GLU A 512 49.21 -11.07 -86.99
C GLU A 512 48.07 -11.92 -86.43
N THR A 513 48.29 -13.22 -86.26
CA THR A 513 47.31 -14.13 -85.65
C THR A 513 46.99 -13.73 -84.21
N ALA A 514 48.02 -13.34 -83.44
CA ALA A 514 47.83 -12.83 -82.09
C ALA A 514 47.03 -11.52 -82.07
N LEU A 515 47.21 -10.62 -83.04
CA LEU A 515 46.43 -9.39 -83.13
C LEU A 515 44.95 -9.67 -83.42
N VAL A 516 44.65 -10.65 -84.29
CA VAL A 516 43.27 -11.10 -84.54
C VAL A 516 42.65 -11.70 -83.27
N ASN A 517 43.33 -12.63 -82.61
CA ASN A 517 42.85 -13.23 -81.36
C ASN A 517 42.64 -12.20 -80.25
N PHE A 518 43.51 -11.20 -80.16
CA PHE A 518 43.34 -10.09 -79.22
C PHE A 518 42.12 -9.23 -79.56
N THR A 519 41.88 -8.95 -80.84
CA THR A 519 40.70 -8.18 -81.29
C THR A 519 39.40 -8.92 -80.95
N THR A 520 39.33 -10.23 -81.18
CA THR A 520 38.18 -11.05 -80.76
C THR A 520 38.02 -11.06 -79.23
N LEU A 521 39.13 -11.14 -78.50
CA LEU A 521 39.12 -11.12 -77.05
C LEU A 521 38.66 -9.77 -76.49
N ILE A 522 39.11 -8.64 -77.05
CA ILE A 522 38.71 -7.31 -76.58
C ILE A 522 37.25 -7.01 -76.90
N GLU A 523 36.78 -7.41 -78.08
CA GLU A 523 35.40 -7.21 -78.53
C GLU A 523 34.39 -7.93 -77.62
N ALA A 524 34.74 -9.12 -77.12
CA ALA A 524 33.93 -9.84 -76.14
C ALA A 524 33.72 -9.03 -74.86
N TYR A 525 34.76 -8.33 -74.38
CA TYR A 525 34.68 -7.50 -73.17
C TYR A 525 34.06 -6.11 -73.44
N ASP A 526 34.11 -5.62 -74.67
CA ASP A 526 33.44 -4.37 -75.07
C ASP A 526 31.92 -4.57 -75.28
N THR A 527 31.53 -5.71 -75.85
CA THR A 527 30.13 -6.05 -76.14
C THR A 527 29.44 -6.77 -74.97
N GLY A 528 30.21 -7.46 -74.12
CA GLY A 528 29.69 -8.40 -73.13
C GLY A 528 29.10 -9.66 -73.77
N ILE A 529 29.52 -9.99 -74.99
CA ILE A 529 29.15 -11.22 -75.69
C ILE A 529 30.29 -12.21 -75.54
N GLN A 530 29.97 -13.39 -75.03
CA GLN A 530 30.93 -14.44 -74.77
C GLN A 530 31.49 -15.10 -76.04
N ILE A 531 32.73 -15.57 -75.97
CA ILE A 531 33.41 -16.25 -77.08
C ILE A 531 33.09 -17.75 -77.06
N PHE A 532 33.14 -18.37 -75.88
CA PHE A 532 32.68 -19.75 -75.69
C PHE A 532 31.27 -19.77 -75.12
N ASN A 533 30.57 -20.91 -75.28
CA ASN A 533 29.19 -21.06 -74.84
C ASN A 533 28.98 -22.39 -74.09
N TYR A 534 29.67 -22.54 -72.96
CA TYR A 534 29.52 -23.70 -72.08
C TYR A 534 28.18 -23.65 -71.33
N LYS A 535 27.61 -24.83 -71.10
CA LYS A 535 26.35 -25.00 -70.36
C LYS A 535 26.63 -24.92 -68.84
N PHE A 536 25.81 -24.18 -68.09
CA PHE A 536 25.82 -24.21 -66.62
C PHE A 536 24.80 -25.22 -66.11
N PHE A 537 25.26 -26.34 -65.56
CA PHE A 537 24.41 -27.43 -65.07
C PHE A 537 23.29 -27.82 -66.07
N SER A 538 22.02 -27.78 -65.65
CA SER A 538 20.84 -28.10 -66.46
C SER A 538 20.35 -26.92 -67.32
N THR A 539 20.86 -25.71 -67.12
CA THR A 539 20.37 -24.46 -67.73
C THR A 539 20.66 -24.39 -69.23
N PRO A 540 19.69 -24.00 -70.08
CA PRO A 540 19.91 -23.84 -71.51
C PRO A 540 20.97 -22.79 -71.83
N ARG A 541 21.80 -23.06 -72.85
CA ARG A 541 22.86 -22.13 -73.32
C ARG A 541 22.32 -20.79 -73.81
N SER A 542 21.06 -20.75 -74.27
CA SER A 542 20.39 -19.49 -74.67
C SER A 542 20.32 -18.48 -73.52
N HIS A 543 20.33 -18.95 -72.27
CA HIS A 543 20.24 -18.09 -71.09
C HIS A 543 21.60 -17.52 -70.65
N ASN A 544 22.72 -17.95 -71.25
CA ASN A 544 24.04 -17.41 -70.89
C ASN A 544 24.16 -15.92 -71.26
N ILE A 545 23.63 -15.51 -72.43
CA ILE A 545 23.70 -14.12 -72.92
C ILE A 545 22.95 -13.14 -72.00
N PRO A 546 21.71 -13.41 -71.55
CA PRO A 546 21.04 -12.54 -70.59
C PRO A 546 21.62 -12.63 -69.18
N ALA A 547 22.19 -13.78 -68.78
CA ALA A 547 22.78 -13.95 -67.46
C ALA A 547 24.17 -13.30 -67.32
N ALA A 548 24.91 -13.11 -68.41
CA ALA A 548 26.24 -12.50 -68.40
C ALA A 548 26.21 -11.10 -67.75
N PRO A 549 27.14 -10.78 -66.83
CA PRO A 549 27.17 -9.49 -66.13
C PRO A 549 27.75 -8.40 -67.02
N LYS A 550 27.04 -8.02 -68.10
CA LYS A 550 27.49 -7.07 -69.12
C LYS A 550 27.99 -5.73 -68.56
N PRO A 551 27.33 -5.11 -67.56
CA PRO A 551 27.84 -3.87 -66.98
C PRO A 551 29.21 -4.04 -66.34
N LEU A 552 29.40 -5.11 -65.56
CA LEU A 552 30.65 -5.42 -64.88
C LEU A 552 31.77 -5.77 -65.87
N ILE A 553 31.44 -6.52 -66.92
CA ILE A 553 32.38 -6.86 -68.00
C ILE A 553 32.86 -5.58 -68.70
N LYS A 554 31.95 -4.66 -69.04
CA LYS A 554 32.33 -3.38 -69.66
C LYS A 554 33.14 -2.51 -68.69
N GLU A 555 32.79 -2.50 -67.42
CA GLU A 555 33.49 -1.75 -66.38
C GLU A 555 34.95 -2.20 -66.23
N SER A 556 35.24 -3.50 -66.40
CA SER A 556 36.61 -4.03 -66.36
C SER A 556 37.61 -3.30 -67.26
N ARG A 557 37.13 -2.69 -68.36
CA ARG A 557 37.94 -1.93 -69.31
C ARG A 557 38.38 -0.56 -68.79
N VAL A 558 37.63 0.01 -67.86
CA VAL A 558 37.72 1.42 -67.46
C VAL A 558 37.80 1.64 -65.96
N HIS A 559 37.65 0.59 -65.16
CA HIS A 559 37.59 0.66 -63.69
C HIS A 559 38.85 1.29 -63.07
N ASN A 560 40.01 1.20 -63.73
CA ASN A 560 41.21 1.92 -63.34
C ASN A 560 42.04 2.41 -64.54
N SER A 561 43.05 3.24 -64.23
CA SER A 561 43.94 3.83 -65.23
C SER A 561 44.80 2.79 -65.97
N TYR A 562 45.12 1.67 -65.33
CA TYR A 562 45.91 0.58 -65.90
C TYR A 562 45.12 -0.21 -66.95
N ALA A 563 43.89 -0.62 -66.65
CA ALA A 563 42.99 -1.32 -67.58
C ALA A 563 42.78 -0.53 -68.89
N LYS A 564 42.50 0.78 -68.76
CA LYS A 564 42.30 1.69 -69.89
C LYS A 564 43.57 1.84 -70.73
N LYS A 565 44.72 2.03 -70.08
CA LYS A 565 46.02 2.26 -70.74
C LYS A 565 46.55 1.00 -71.42
N TYR A 566 46.61 -0.11 -70.70
CA TYR A 566 47.26 -1.34 -71.18
C TYR A 566 46.35 -2.19 -72.07
N GLY A 567 45.03 -2.07 -71.94
CA GLY A 567 44.08 -2.61 -72.91
C GLY A 567 44.30 -2.06 -74.33
N LYS A 568 44.54 -0.75 -74.47
CA LYS A 568 44.85 -0.17 -75.79
C LYS A 568 46.28 -0.47 -76.25
N ARG A 569 47.24 -0.45 -75.32
CA ARG A 569 48.67 -0.68 -75.64
C ARG A 569 48.94 -2.11 -76.09
N PHE A 570 48.20 -3.10 -75.61
CA PHE A 570 48.33 -4.49 -76.03
C PHE A 570 48.28 -4.63 -77.56
N GLY A 571 47.17 -4.21 -78.19
CA GLY A 571 47.04 -4.24 -79.64
C GLY A 571 48.00 -3.29 -80.36
N THR A 572 48.28 -2.13 -79.76
CA THR A 572 49.23 -1.15 -80.34
C THR A 572 50.65 -1.73 -80.47
N TYR A 573 51.11 -2.48 -79.46
CA TYR A 573 52.43 -3.10 -79.51
C TYR A 573 52.50 -4.23 -80.54
N LEU A 574 51.46 -5.06 -80.68
CA LEU A 574 51.39 -6.08 -81.75
C LEU A 574 51.42 -5.45 -83.13
N ASN A 575 50.60 -4.41 -83.37
CA ASN A 575 50.58 -3.73 -84.66
C ASN A 575 51.92 -3.08 -85.01
N ARG A 576 52.55 -2.40 -84.04
CA ARG A 576 53.91 -1.86 -84.21
C ARG A 576 54.96 -2.96 -84.44
N THR A 577 54.76 -4.15 -83.86
CA THR A 577 55.65 -5.31 -84.06
C THR A 577 55.60 -5.80 -85.50
N ILE A 578 54.40 -5.88 -86.09
CA ILE A 578 54.23 -6.24 -87.51
C ILE A 578 55.00 -5.25 -88.40
N ASN A 579 54.88 -3.95 -88.12
CA ASN A 579 55.59 -2.91 -88.88
C ASN A 579 57.11 -3.04 -88.77
N ILE A 580 57.66 -3.27 -87.56
CA ILE A 580 59.11 -3.42 -87.41
C ILE A 580 59.61 -4.73 -88.03
N LEU A 581 58.81 -5.81 -88.04
CA LEU A 581 59.19 -7.05 -88.72
C LEU A 581 59.27 -6.86 -90.25
N ASN A 582 58.33 -6.11 -90.85
CA ASN A 582 58.41 -5.72 -92.26
C ASN A 582 59.61 -4.82 -92.54
N PHE A 583 59.93 -3.89 -91.64
CA PHE A 583 61.14 -3.08 -91.74
C PHE A 583 62.41 -3.97 -91.69
N CYS A 584 62.49 -4.91 -90.75
CA CYS A 584 63.59 -5.87 -90.69
C CYS A 584 63.72 -6.70 -91.98
N GLN A 585 62.61 -7.03 -92.66
CA GLN A 585 62.66 -7.68 -93.98
C GLN A 585 63.33 -6.78 -95.02
N SER A 586 62.97 -5.48 -95.08
CA SER A 586 63.65 -4.54 -95.99
C SER A 586 65.15 -4.39 -95.71
N VAL A 587 65.57 -4.49 -94.45
CA VAL A 587 67.01 -4.50 -94.08
C VAL A 587 67.72 -5.77 -94.57
N VAL A 588 67.03 -6.92 -94.58
CA VAL A 588 67.55 -8.18 -95.12
C VAL A 588 67.71 -8.08 -96.64
N ASP A 589 66.71 -7.52 -97.34
CA ASP A 589 66.75 -7.27 -98.77
C ASP A 589 67.93 -6.36 -99.14
N GLU A 590 68.08 -5.25 -98.43
CA GLU A 590 69.19 -4.31 -98.61
C GLU A 590 70.56 -5.00 -98.44
N ALA A 591 70.73 -5.75 -97.33
CA ALA A 591 71.98 -6.48 -97.05
C ALA A 591 72.30 -7.54 -98.12
N PHE A 592 71.27 -8.17 -98.71
CA PHE A 592 71.45 -9.18 -99.74
C PHE A 592 71.86 -8.56 -101.09
N TYR A 593 71.12 -7.55 -101.58
CA TYR A 593 71.34 -6.94 -102.90
C TYR A 593 72.54 -6.00 -102.93
N ASN A 594 72.67 -5.11 -101.93
CA ASN A 594 73.70 -4.06 -101.92
C ASN A 594 75.05 -4.55 -101.40
N LYS A 595 75.08 -5.73 -100.74
CA LYS A 595 76.28 -6.32 -100.10
C LYS A 595 76.94 -5.40 -99.06
N THR A 596 76.18 -4.46 -98.51
CA THR A 596 76.57 -3.54 -97.45
C THR A 596 75.46 -3.52 -96.40
N LEU A 597 75.80 -3.19 -95.15
CA LEU A 597 74.82 -3.08 -94.06
C LEU A 597 74.84 -1.67 -93.47
N ASP A 598 73.68 -1.02 -93.42
CA ASP A 598 73.50 0.17 -92.58
C ASP A 598 73.33 -0.26 -91.11
N GLU A 599 74.33 0.05 -90.29
CA GLU A 599 74.33 -0.23 -88.85
C GLU A 599 73.22 0.50 -88.09
N GLY A 600 72.76 1.65 -88.60
CA GLY A 600 71.62 2.39 -88.04
C GLY A 600 70.31 1.60 -88.19
N ASN A 601 69.99 1.17 -89.41
CA ASN A 601 68.79 0.40 -89.71
C ASN A 601 68.78 -0.96 -88.98
N MET A 602 69.94 -1.64 -88.90
CA MET A 602 70.07 -2.89 -88.15
C MET A 602 69.85 -2.69 -86.64
N THR A 603 70.40 -1.61 -86.08
CA THR A 603 70.20 -1.27 -84.66
C THR A 603 68.74 -0.93 -84.36
N GLU A 604 68.07 -0.19 -85.25
CA GLU A 604 66.65 0.12 -85.12
C GLU A 604 65.76 -1.13 -85.18
N CYS A 605 66.00 -2.02 -86.15
CA CYS A 605 65.31 -3.32 -86.24
C CYS A 605 65.45 -4.11 -84.93
N ARG A 606 66.65 -4.18 -84.35
CA ARG A 606 66.91 -4.92 -83.12
C ARG A 606 66.27 -4.29 -81.89
N GLU A 607 66.63 -3.05 -81.57
CA GLU A 607 66.24 -2.42 -80.31
C GLU A 607 64.74 -2.12 -80.28
N THR A 608 64.15 -1.73 -81.40
CA THR A 608 62.70 -1.50 -81.49
C THR A 608 61.92 -2.80 -81.31
N PHE A 609 62.34 -3.90 -81.95
CA PHE A 609 61.70 -5.20 -81.75
C PHE A 609 61.81 -5.67 -80.28
N ARG A 610 62.99 -5.56 -79.66
CA ARG A 610 63.18 -5.92 -78.23
C ARG A 610 62.31 -5.06 -77.31
N PHE A 611 62.26 -3.75 -77.54
CA PHE A 611 61.43 -2.83 -76.78
C PHE A 611 59.95 -3.17 -76.88
N LEU A 612 59.45 -3.43 -78.10
CA LEU A 612 58.05 -3.75 -78.35
C LEU A 612 57.66 -5.07 -77.67
N MET A 613 58.47 -6.13 -77.81
CA MET A 613 58.20 -7.43 -77.18
C MET A 613 58.23 -7.37 -75.66
N ARG A 614 59.22 -6.70 -75.06
CA ARG A 614 59.29 -6.53 -73.60
C ARG A 614 58.06 -5.81 -73.04
N ASN A 615 57.67 -4.71 -73.68
CA ASN A 615 56.51 -3.93 -73.23
C ASN A 615 55.18 -4.62 -73.53
N TRP A 616 55.12 -5.43 -74.59
CA TRP A 616 53.95 -6.23 -74.89
C TRP A 616 53.72 -7.31 -73.82
N VAL A 617 54.76 -8.00 -73.36
CA VAL A 617 54.66 -8.98 -72.27
C VAL A 617 54.09 -8.33 -71.01
N PHE A 618 54.56 -7.13 -70.65
CA PHE A 618 54.01 -6.37 -69.52
C PHE A 618 52.53 -5.99 -69.76
N ALA A 619 52.21 -5.43 -70.93
CA ALA A 619 50.84 -5.06 -71.28
C ALA A 619 49.88 -6.25 -71.25
N ARG A 620 50.36 -7.44 -71.65
CA ARG A 620 49.61 -8.70 -71.57
C ARG A 620 49.30 -9.09 -70.14
N SER A 621 50.28 -9.10 -69.24
CA SER A 621 50.05 -9.45 -67.83
C SER A 621 49.06 -8.50 -67.16
N VAL A 622 49.19 -7.19 -67.41
CA VAL A 622 48.25 -6.18 -66.88
C VAL A 622 46.84 -6.39 -67.45
N PHE A 623 46.73 -6.64 -68.76
CA PHE A 623 45.44 -6.89 -69.39
C PHE A 623 44.72 -8.12 -68.80
N TYR A 624 45.46 -9.20 -68.50
CA TYR A 624 44.88 -10.38 -67.86
C TYR A 624 44.35 -10.08 -66.47
N PHE A 625 45.16 -9.46 -65.62
CA PHE A 625 44.76 -9.18 -64.25
C PHE A 625 43.63 -8.14 -64.16
N GLU A 626 43.73 -7.05 -64.91
CA GLU A 626 42.84 -5.89 -64.78
C GLU A 626 41.56 -6.00 -65.62
N THR A 627 41.59 -6.67 -66.77
CA THR A 627 40.41 -6.77 -67.64
C THR A 627 39.75 -8.14 -67.56
N ILE A 628 40.52 -9.22 -67.54
CA ILE A 628 39.98 -10.59 -67.67
C ILE A 628 39.60 -11.18 -66.32
N ASP A 629 40.52 -11.13 -65.34
CA ASP A 629 40.31 -11.77 -64.03
C ASP A 629 39.44 -10.90 -63.09
N TRP A 630 39.45 -9.58 -63.28
CA TRP A 630 38.79 -8.62 -62.38
C TRP A 630 37.28 -8.84 -62.21
N PRO A 631 36.46 -9.06 -63.27
CA PRO A 631 35.02 -9.27 -63.10
C PRO A 631 34.69 -10.50 -62.26
N LEU A 632 35.44 -11.60 -62.40
CA LEU A 632 35.20 -12.82 -61.61
C LEU A 632 35.43 -12.55 -60.12
N LYS A 633 36.53 -11.87 -59.77
CA LYS A 633 36.84 -11.48 -58.38
C LYS A 633 35.72 -10.63 -57.76
N GLN A 634 35.16 -9.69 -58.52
CA GLN A 634 34.05 -8.86 -58.05
C GLN A 634 32.76 -9.66 -57.80
N ILE A 635 32.49 -10.69 -58.60
CA ILE A 635 31.34 -11.58 -58.39
C ILE A 635 31.55 -12.43 -57.12
N GLU A 636 32.74 -12.99 -56.94
CA GLU A 636 33.09 -13.81 -55.76
C GLU A 636 33.03 -13.00 -54.45
N GLU A 637 33.54 -11.77 -54.47
CA GLU A 637 33.47 -10.86 -53.33
C GLU A 637 32.02 -10.51 -52.96
N ARG A 638 31.17 -10.22 -53.97
CA ARG A 638 29.74 -9.97 -53.76
C ARG A 638 29.02 -11.19 -53.18
N LEU A 639 29.35 -12.40 -53.66
CA LEU A 639 28.78 -13.65 -53.16
C LEU A 639 29.17 -13.87 -51.69
N LYS A 640 30.45 -13.71 -51.34
CA LYS A 640 30.93 -13.84 -49.96
C LYS A 640 30.23 -12.87 -49.01
N ASN A 641 30.10 -11.61 -49.40
CA ASN A 641 29.40 -10.61 -48.59
C ASN A 641 27.92 -10.96 -48.42
N PHE A 642 27.29 -11.51 -49.46
CA PHE A 642 25.90 -11.95 -49.40
C PHE A 642 25.70 -13.15 -48.45
N ASP A 643 26.63 -14.10 -48.44
CA ASP A 643 26.61 -15.25 -47.52
C ASP A 643 26.79 -14.85 -46.06
N ILE A 644 27.63 -13.86 -45.76
CA ILE A 644 27.81 -13.33 -44.40
C ILE A 644 26.49 -12.76 -43.88
N LEU A 645 25.85 -11.87 -44.64
CA LEU A 645 24.58 -11.25 -44.26
C LEU A 645 23.47 -12.28 -44.03
N TRP A 646 23.43 -13.33 -44.85
CA TRP A 646 22.44 -14.40 -44.70
C TRP A 646 22.66 -15.25 -43.45
N ASN A 647 23.92 -15.55 -43.11
CA ASN A 647 24.26 -16.28 -41.90
C ASN A 647 23.93 -15.49 -40.62
N GLU A 648 24.16 -14.17 -40.63
CA GLU A 648 23.74 -13.27 -39.53
C GLU A 648 22.22 -13.29 -39.34
N LEU A 649 21.45 -13.19 -40.42
CA LEU A 649 19.99 -13.25 -40.37
C LEU A 649 19.49 -14.61 -39.85
N LYS A 650 20.09 -15.72 -40.31
CA LYS A 650 19.78 -17.07 -39.82
C LYS A 650 20.07 -17.24 -38.33
N GLN A 651 21.16 -16.65 -37.82
CA GLN A 651 21.49 -16.69 -36.41
C GLN A 651 20.48 -15.90 -35.57
N PHE A 652 20.07 -14.72 -36.02
CA PHE A 652 19.05 -13.91 -35.35
C PHE A 652 17.72 -14.67 -35.20
N MET A 653 17.28 -15.34 -36.26
CA MET A 653 16.03 -16.10 -36.27
C MET A 653 16.06 -17.36 -35.39
N ARG A 654 17.24 -17.98 -35.19
CA ARG A 654 17.39 -19.13 -34.28
C ARG A 654 17.38 -18.77 -32.79
N ILE A 655 17.64 -17.50 -32.45
CA ILE A 655 17.60 -17.00 -31.07
C ILE A 655 16.16 -16.64 -30.68
N SER A 656 15.29 -16.38 -31.67
CA SER A 656 13.87 -16.03 -31.46
C SER A 656 12.89 -17.21 -31.51
N THR A 657 13.35 -18.41 -31.87
CA THR A 657 12.62 -19.69 -31.73
C THR A 657 13.06 -20.40 -30.47
#